data_AF-A0AA39GR58-F1
#
_entry.id   AF-A0AA39GR58-F1
#
_cell.length_a   1.000
_cell.length_b   1.000
_cell.length_c   1.000
_cell.angle_alpha   90.00
_cell.angle_beta   90.00
_cell.angle_gamma   90.00
#
_symmetry.space_group_name_H-M   'P 1'
#
loop_
_entity.id
_entity.type
_entity.pdbx_description
1 polymer ?
#
loop_
_entity_poly.entity_id
_entity_poly.type
_entity_poly.pdbx_seq_one_letter_code
_entity_poly.pdbx_strand_id
1 'polypeptide(L)'
;MFGTLVICLNSPHEGGQVKVKHQLVEKVFDTSKTINSFAAWYGDVTHEVLPVQSGYRWVLTYNLAIDPTATLPTASLQANTSEVAMLETVLRPWASMPMTCRVPTHLYYALEHKYTEASIGSRGLKQLDLARVQALQKLSRSLPIKVFLAVVKKEAINAIEEDGMPWDDEPREDWDPEEAYDSDPNDRMTSGHPGEELDKECKVKKVVDLDGDVVLRDAAFNEQNFLQEECFAPENADGEEFSGFTGNEGATSTYTYNVAAAIIVPEDDVQNFLYASCNSVVTPEHISYWIRESAKSDANHAAFISLQRCWDLHVSQPIHRPGYVDEDIPTYVEDILAECIRRNEFVFFRKVAANHRGQLCTPSFAWLRACVDQAENSKEYFDNISDGLRDAVLSYSSLEDMTAALTTFSGSSATTEAGCLVAITDWVASLALELANFWPKFVGSRRSASAAVSAIDMLKDPVKYITDNILPSVKKHSRFVPFWLDFLEELRRKSDSKDADADARDTFRGLYRSLATQLLPVIDMHNILQDETGPRDATHKDLVTFIMSVHYMSDNEDDTTRTLLWSKVFGLKAVRLTAEQLHDNWVPFLGSLAEAMSTANVPFSDPRFRSFYKSILDAYIDEYVGQKPSQVRDYVRGMVNCPCADCKVLNQFLTDMTEESTLFAVNLQRRNHMEHEIARARVDCKCSVVKQGRPQKLQVLKTFTQLKNRTTAWNSRRKTAEKMFAQIKSLKSVLGGDYAGVMDKLQATGRIGPSKRSTLANARSGAGNKRGRAGGEHDEALKRRRGNAADVIDLTSD
;
A
#
# COMPACT_ATOMS: atom_id res chain seq x y z
N MET A 1 -15.07 25.76 -34.94
CA MET A 1 -15.18 26.51 -36.21
C MET A 1 -15.07 25.50 -37.36
N PHE A 2 -15.96 25.54 -38.35
CA PHE A 2 -16.01 24.56 -39.45
C PHE A 2 -15.89 25.17 -40.86
N GLY A 3 -16.00 26.49 -40.99
CA GLY A 3 -15.94 27.16 -42.27
C GLY A 3 -15.84 28.67 -42.15
N THR A 4 -15.75 29.34 -43.29
CA THR A 4 -15.67 30.80 -43.42
C THR A 4 -16.78 31.29 -44.34
N LEU A 5 -17.44 32.39 -43.95
CA LEU A 5 -18.39 33.12 -44.78
C LEU A 5 -17.84 34.53 -45.03
N VAL A 6 -17.68 34.90 -46.28
CA VAL A 6 -17.28 36.25 -46.71
C VAL A 6 -18.44 36.90 -47.44
N ILE A 7 -18.93 38.03 -46.91
CA ILE A 7 -19.96 38.86 -47.52
C ILE A 7 -19.27 40.10 -48.10
N CYS A 8 -19.32 40.28 -49.42
CA CYS A 8 -18.85 41.49 -50.07
C CYS A 8 -19.95 42.56 -50.05
N LEU A 9 -19.65 43.69 -49.42
CA LEU A 9 -20.54 44.84 -49.36
C LEU A 9 -20.47 45.62 -50.69
N ASN A 10 -21.54 46.36 -50.97
CA ASN A 10 -21.66 47.20 -52.16
C ASN A 10 -20.58 48.31 -52.16
N SER A 11 -19.42 47.96 -52.71
CA SER A 11 -18.20 48.76 -52.73
C SER A 11 -17.59 48.66 -54.13
N PRO A 12 -17.45 49.76 -54.88
CA PRO A 12 -16.89 49.72 -56.23
C PRO A 12 -15.40 49.31 -56.20
N HIS A 13 -15.06 48.21 -56.86
CA HIS A 13 -13.69 47.70 -56.96
C HIS A 13 -13.49 46.88 -58.25
N GLU A 14 -12.25 46.77 -58.71
CA GLU A 14 -11.79 45.85 -59.77
C GLU A 14 -10.69 44.94 -59.22
N GLY A 15 -10.65 43.67 -59.64
CA GLY A 15 -9.81 42.64 -59.02
C GLY A 15 -10.39 42.15 -57.69
N GLY A 16 -9.56 41.63 -56.79
CA GLY A 16 -10.05 41.14 -55.49
C GLY A 16 -10.80 39.80 -55.55
N GLN A 17 -10.63 39.01 -56.63
CA GLN A 17 -11.34 37.73 -56.76
C GLN A 17 -10.92 36.75 -55.65
N VAL A 18 -11.88 35.98 -55.16
CA VAL A 18 -11.60 34.90 -54.21
C VAL A 18 -11.40 33.62 -54.98
N LYS A 19 -10.17 33.13 -54.99
CA LYS A 19 -9.79 31.86 -55.56
C LYS A 19 -9.89 30.81 -54.47
N VAL A 20 -10.78 29.84 -54.64
CA VAL A 20 -10.92 28.69 -53.74
C VAL A 20 -10.50 27.43 -54.47
N LYS A 21 -9.70 26.60 -53.80
CA LYS A 21 -9.20 25.34 -54.33
C LYS A 21 -9.43 24.23 -53.31
N HIS A 22 -10.04 23.15 -53.77
CA HIS A 22 -10.20 21.91 -53.01
C HIS A 22 -9.92 20.75 -53.95
N GLN A 23 -8.94 19.91 -53.58
CA GLN A 23 -8.39 18.85 -54.43
C GLN A 23 -7.96 19.38 -55.82
N LEU A 24 -8.48 18.78 -56.89
CA LEU A 24 -8.20 19.15 -58.29
C LEU A 24 -9.16 20.22 -58.83
N VAL A 25 -10.13 20.67 -58.03
CA VAL A 25 -11.14 21.63 -58.47
C VAL A 25 -10.80 23.02 -57.95
N GLU A 26 -10.68 23.95 -58.89
CA GLU A 26 -10.44 25.36 -58.64
C GLU A 26 -11.65 26.18 -59.08
N LYS A 27 -12.10 27.10 -58.24
CA LYS A 27 -13.14 28.08 -58.59
C LYS A 27 -12.69 29.48 -58.23
N VAL A 28 -12.94 30.42 -59.13
CA VAL A 28 -12.66 31.83 -58.94
C VAL A 28 -13.97 32.58 -58.85
N PHE A 29 -14.20 33.23 -57.71
CA PHE A 29 -15.37 34.07 -57.47
C PHE A 29 -15.03 35.53 -57.67
N ASP A 30 -15.69 36.14 -58.65
CA ASP A 30 -15.51 37.54 -59.00
C ASP A 30 -16.47 38.43 -58.20
N THR A 31 -15.95 39.09 -57.17
CA THR A 31 -16.75 39.96 -56.28
C THR A 31 -17.01 41.35 -56.88
N SER A 32 -16.36 41.71 -57.99
CA SER A 32 -16.51 43.03 -58.63
C SER A 32 -17.77 43.15 -59.51
N LYS A 33 -18.27 42.02 -60.01
CA LYS A 33 -19.37 41.97 -61.00
C LYS A 33 -20.78 42.02 -60.40
N THR A 34 -20.91 41.95 -59.08
CA THR A 34 -22.20 41.80 -58.41
C THR A 34 -22.33 42.74 -57.21
N ILE A 35 -23.48 43.42 -57.09
CA ILE A 35 -23.71 44.50 -56.12
C ILE A 35 -23.65 44.00 -54.67
N ASN A 36 -24.15 42.80 -54.41
CA ASN A 36 -24.05 42.10 -53.13
C ASN A 36 -23.71 40.64 -53.43
N SER A 37 -22.58 40.17 -52.92
CA SER A 37 -22.12 38.80 -53.14
C SER A 37 -21.67 38.18 -51.82
N PHE A 38 -21.81 36.88 -51.70
CA PHE A 38 -21.21 36.15 -50.60
C PHE A 38 -20.56 34.88 -51.13
N ALA A 39 -19.50 34.46 -50.45
CA ALA A 39 -18.84 33.19 -50.67
C ALA A 39 -18.69 32.49 -49.32
N ALA A 40 -18.99 31.21 -49.28
CA ALA A 40 -18.78 30.39 -48.10
C ALA A 40 -18.00 29.14 -48.49
N TRP A 41 -17.07 28.74 -47.64
CA TRP A 41 -16.27 27.54 -47.83
C TRP A 41 -15.98 26.86 -46.50
N TYR A 42 -15.76 25.55 -46.54
CA TYR A 42 -15.38 24.74 -45.38
C TYR A 42 -13.92 25.00 -44.98
N GLY A 43 -13.57 24.70 -43.72
CA GLY A 43 -12.24 24.95 -43.18
C GLY A 43 -11.12 24.15 -43.85
N ASP A 44 -11.46 23.07 -44.57
CA ASP A 44 -10.54 22.24 -45.35
C ASP A 44 -10.34 22.71 -46.81
N VAL A 45 -10.89 23.88 -47.18
CA VAL A 45 -10.72 24.49 -48.51
C VAL A 45 -9.60 25.54 -48.47
N THR A 46 -8.60 25.38 -49.33
CA THR A 46 -7.56 26.41 -49.52
C THR A 46 -8.14 27.61 -50.27
N HIS A 47 -7.82 28.82 -49.83
CA HIS A 47 -8.33 30.04 -50.44
C HIS A 47 -7.26 31.11 -50.53
N GLU A 48 -7.37 31.93 -51.56
CA GLU A 48 -6.50 33.06 -51.84
C GLU A 48 -7.38 34.23 -52.31
N VAL A 49 -7.10 35.43 -51.81
CA VAL A 49 -7.73 36.65 -52.31
C VAL A 49 -6.73 37.34 -53.24
N LEU A 50 -7.07 37.41 -54.53
CA LEU A 50 -6.22 38.08 -55.52
C LEU A 50 -6.17 39.60 -55.26
N PRO A 51 -5.09 40.29 -55.66
CA PRO A 51 -4.95 41.72 -55.44
C PRO A 51 -6.12 42.54 -56.02
N VAL A 52 -6.53 43.59 -55.29
CA VAL A 52 -7.45 44.61 -55.81
C VAL A 52 -6.65 45.53 -56.72
N GLN A 53 -7.11 45.68 -57.96
CA GLN A 53 -6.45 46.45 -59.01
C GLN A 53 -6.91 47.91 -59.03
N SER A 54 -8.16 48.18 -58.63
CA SER A 54 -8.74 49.53 -58.55
C SER A 54 -9.90 49.57 -57.54
N GLY A 55 -10.14 50.73 -56.92
CA GLY A 55 -11.22 50.94 -55.95
C GLY A 55 -10.98 50.34 -54.56
N TYR A 56 -12.06 50.12 -53.81
CA TYR A 56 -12.00 49.60 -52.44
C TYR A 56 -12.99 48.45 -52.27
N ARG A 57 -12.49 47.29 -51.83
CA ARG A 57 -13.30 46.08 -51.59
C ARG A 57 -13.59 45.94 -50.10
N TRP A 58 -14.84 46.16 -49.70
CA TRP A 58 -15.28 46.01 -48.31
C TRP A 58 -15.93 44.64 -48.11
N VAL A 59 -15.42 43.88 -47.14
CA VAL A 59 -15.91 42.54 -46.82
C VAL A 59 -16.18 42.37 -45.32
N LEU A 60 -17.20 41.59 -45.01
CA LEU A 60 -17.43 41.04 -43.67
C LEU A 60 -17.07 39.55 -43.70
N THR A 61 -16.10 39.16 -42.88
CA THR A 61 -15.65 37.77 -42.76
C THR A 61 -16.16 37.21 -41.44
N TYR A 62 -16.91 36.13 -41.52
CA TYR A 62 -17.45 35.41 -40.37
C TYR A 62 -16.85 34.02 -40.29
N ASN A 63 -16.43 33.64 -39.09
CA ASN A 63 -16.10 32.26 -38.76
C ASN A 63 -17.40 31.51 -38.48
N LEU A 64 -17.67 30.46 -39.27
CA LEU A 64 -18.83 29.60 -39.05
C LEU A 64 -18.48 28.59 -37.95
N ALA A 65 -19.27 28.59 -36.88
CA ALA A 65 -19.15 27.65 -35.78
C ALA A 65 -20.46 26.86 -35.64
N ILE A 66 -20.33 25.61 -35.25
CA ILE A 66 -21.43 24.71 -34.89
C ILE A 66 -21.19 24.28 -33.44
N ASP A 67 -22.24 23.81 -32.78
CA ASP A 67 -22.18 23.16 -31.47
C ASP A 67 -20.99 22.16 -31.42
N PRO A 68 -20.10 22.24 -30.41
CA PRO A 68 -18.96 21.34 -30.25
C PRO A 68 -19.34 19.85 -30.20
N THR A 69 -20.60 19.52 -29.87
CA THR A 69 -21.10 18.15 -29.79
C THR A 69 -21.53 17.59 -31.14
N ALA A 70 -21.71 18.44 -32.18
CA ALA A 70 -22.14 18.03 -33.50
C ALA A 70 -20.96 17.75 -34.44
N THR A 71 -21.15 16.79 -35.36
CA THR A 71 -20.13 16.42 -36.35
C THR A 71 -19.76 17.61 -37.25
N LEU A 72 -18.47 17.94 -37.32
CA LEU A 72 -17.96 19.05 -38.14
C LEU A 72 -18.17 18.77 -39.65
N PRO A 73 -18.87 19.65 -40.37
CA PRO A 73 -19.00 19.56 -41.82
C PRO A 73 -17.66 19.85 -42.52
N THR A 74 -17.30 19.05 -43.53
CA THR A 74 -16.10 19.24 -44.35
C THR A 74 -16.42 19.11 -45.84
N ALA A 75 -15.67 19.82 -46.71
CA ALA A 75 -15.82 19.72 -48.17
C ALA A 75 -15.50 18.29 -48.65
N SER A 76 -14.48 17.69 -48.02
CA SER A 76 -13.98 16.36 -48.34
C SER A 76 -15.04 15.26 -48.12
N LEU A 77 -15.93 15.39 -47.13
CA LEU A 77 -17.02 14.42 -46.91
C LEU A 77 -18.08 14.43 -48.02
N GLN A 78 -18.35 15.57 -48.64
CA GLN A 78 -19.38 15.69 -49.69
C GLN A 78 -18.87 15.21 -51.06
N ALA A 79 -17.56 15.38 -51.33
CA ALA A 79 -16.94 14.96 -52.58
C ALA A 79 -16.68 13.45 -52.65
N ASN A 80 -16.37 12.78 -51.53
CA ASN A 80 -15.82 11.43 -51.49
C ASN A 80 -16.83 10.27 -51.67
N THR A 81 -18.00 10.47 -52.27
CA THR A 81 -19.02 9.41 -52.34
C THR A 81 -18.56 8.23 -53.21
N SER A 82 -17.84 8.49 -54.31
CA SER A 82 -17.26 7.46 -55.19
C SER A 82 -16.10 6.71 -54.54
N GLU A 83 -15.22 7.42 -53.85
CA GLU A 83 -14.01 6.90 -53.20
C GLU A 83 -14.39 6.02 -52.00
N VAL A 84 -15.40 6.43 -51.22
CA VAL A 84 -15.94 5.61 -50.13
C VAL A 84 -16.58 4.33 -50.68
N ALA A 85 -17.25 4.39 -51.83
CA ALA A 85 -17.81 3.20 -52.48
C ALA A 85 -16.71 2.24 -53.01
N MET A 86 -15.60 2.78 -53.53
CA MET A 86 -14.43 1.97 -53.90
C MET A 86 -13.80 1.30 -52.67
N LEU A 87 -13.62 2.07 -51.59
CA LEU A 87 -13.10 1.55 -50.32
C LEU A 87 -14.01 0.45 -49.76
N GLU A 88 -15.33 0.62 -49.83
CA GLU A 88 -16.31 -0.40 -49.46
C GLU A 88 -16.14 -1.69 -50.28
N THR A 89 -15.90 -1.55 -51.59
CA THR A 89 -15.71 -2.69 -52.52
C THR A 89 -14.48 -3.52 -52.16
N VAL A 90 -13.41 -2.88 -51.65
CA VAL A 90 -12.16 -3.54 -51.25
C VAL A 90 -12.24 -4.11 -49.83
N LEU A 91 -12.79 -3.34 -48.88
CA LEU A 91 -12.85 -3.75 -47.47
C LEU A 91 -13.89 -4.85 -47.23
N ARG A 92 -14.99 -4.90 -47.99
CA ARG A 92 -16.07 -5.88 -47.79
C ARG A 92 -15.58 -7.33 -47.93
N PRO A 93 -14.85 -7.74 -48.99
CA PRO A 93 -14.27 -9.07 -49.08
C PRO A 93 -13.35 -9.39 -47.90
N TRP A 94 -12.43 -8.49 -47.55
CA TRP A 94 -11.46 -8.70 -46.47
C TRP A 94 -12.15 -8.87 -45.10
N ALA A 95 -13.11 -7.99 -44.77
CA ALA A 95 -13.88 -8.07 -43.52
C ALA A 95 -14.77 -9.32 -43.44
N SER A 96 -15.14 -9.90 -44.59
CA SER A 96 -15.95 -11.13 -44.67
C SER A 96 -15.12 -12.42 -44.72
N MET A 97 -13.79 -12.34 -44.87
CA MET A 97 -12.92 -13.53 -44.88
C MET A 97 -12.93 -14.21 -43.51
N PRO A 98 -12.93 -15.55 -43.44
CA PRO A 98 -12.76 -16.25 -42.17
C PRO A 98 -11.43 -15.88 -41.49
N MET A 99 -11.46 -15.70 -40.17
CA MET A 99 -10.31 -15.26 -39.36
C MET A 99 -9.05 -16.11 -39.60
N THR A 100 -9.19 -17.43 -39.79
CA THR A 100 -8.06 -18.36 -40.00
C THR A 100 -7.27 -18.11 -41.28
N CYS A 101 -7.87 -17.41 -42.25
CA CYS A 101 -7.26 -17.11 -43.55
C CYS A 101 -7.00 -15.61 -43.75
N ARG A 102 -7.32 -14.78 -42.74
CA ARG A 102 -7.27 -13.32 -42.87
C ARG A 102 -5.89 -12.81 -42.49
N VAL A 103 -5.11 -12.43 -43.49
CA VAL A 103 -3.79 -11.81 -43.32
C VAL A 103 -3.75 -10.53 -44.16
N PRO A 104 -3.48 -9.36 -43.57
CA PRO A 104 -3.33 -9.10 -42.14
C PRO A 104 -4.66 -9.14 -41.37
N THR A 105 -4.61 -9.37 -40.05
CA THR A 105 -5.80 -9.43 -39.16
C THR A 105 -6.37 -8.05 -38.84
N HIS A 106 -5.53 -7.01 -38.92
CA HIS A 106 -5.87 -5.61 -38.73
C HIS A 106 -4.95 -4.73 -39.58
N LEU A 107 -5.39 -3.52 -39.87
CA LEU A 107 -4.66 -2.56 -40.71
C LEU A 107 -4.39 -1.27 -39.95
N TYR A 108 -3.21 -0.70 -40.13
CA TYR A 108 -2.87 0.66 -39.71
C TYR A 108 -2.82 1.58 -40.92
N TYR A 109 -3.46 2.74 -40.79
CA TYR A 109 -3.38 3.83 -41.75
C TYR A 109 -2.79 5.06 -41.06
N ALA A 110 -1.59 5.48 -41.47
CA ALA A 110 -0.94 6.67 -40.93
C ALA A 110 -1.77 7.93 -41.23
N LEU A 111 -1.97 8.76 -40.22
CA LEU A 111 -2.58 10.08 -40.31
C LEU A 111 -1.48 11.12 -40.57
N GLU A 112 -1.82 12.18 -41.30
CA GLU A 112 -0.83 13.17 -41.75
C GLU A 112 -0.41 14.13 -40.64
N HIS A 113 -1.34 14.53 -39.77
CA HIS A 113 -0.99 15.44 -38.68
C HIS A 113 -0.32 14.70 -37.54
N LYS A 114 0.66 15.35 -36.91
CA LYS A 114 1.24 14.90 -35.64
C LYS A 114 0.25 15.18 -34.50
N TYR A 115 -0.23 14.13 -33.84
CA TYR A 115 -1.11 14.21 -32.68
C TYR A 115 -0.37 13.73 -31.43
N THR A 116 -0.59 14.44 -30.32
CA THR A 116 -0.18 13.97 -28.99
C THR A 116 -1.19 12.98 -28.43
N GLU A 117 -0.80 12.20 -27.42
CA GLU A 117 -1.68 11.27 -26.71
C GLU A 117 -2.92 11.93 -26.07
N ALA A 118 -2.82 13.23 -25.73
CA ALA A 118 -3.92 14.01 -25.18
C ALA A 118 -4.90 14.50 -26.26
N SER A 119 -4.40 14.73 -27.48
CA SER A 119 -5.21 15.24 -28.60
C SER A 119 -5.81 14.16 -29.50
N ILE A 120 -5.41 12.89 -29.34
CA ILE A 120 -5.87 11.81 -30.21
C ILE A 120 -7.28 11.34 -29.82
N GLY A 121 -8.22 11.46 -30.75
CA GLY A 121 -9.64 11.17 -30.58
C GLY A 121 -10.42 11.84 -31.72
N SER A 122 -11.61 11.34 -32.07
CA SER A 122 -12.36 11.86 -33.25
C SER A 122 -12.57 13.38 -33.23
N ARG A 123 -12.74 13.97 -32.04
CA ARG A 123 -12.93 15.41 -31.84
C ARG A 123 -11.64 16.24 -31.98
N GLY A 124 -10.49 15.62 -31.81
CA GLY A 124 -9.18 16.27 -31.92
C GLY A 124 -8.56 16.20 -33.31
N LEU A 125 -9.10 15.37 -34.21
CA LEU A 125 -8.60 15.21 -35.58
C LEU A 125 -8.79 16.47 -36.41
N LYS A 126 -7.77 16.80 -37.20
CA LYS A 126 -7.69 18.00 -38.03
C LYS A 126 -7.85 17.66 -39.50
N GLN A 127 -8.50 18.58 -40.23
CA GLN A 127 -8.50 18.64 -41.71
C GLN A 127 -8.80 17.29 -42.41
N LEU A 128 -7.87 16.79 -43.22
CA LEU A 128 -8.00 15.58 -44.03
C LEU A 128 -8.10 14.31 -43.18
N ASP A 129 -7.42 14.26 -42.03
CA ASP A 129 -7.46 13.10 -41.14
C ASP A 129 -8.87 12.90 -40.57
N LEU A 130 -9.54 14.00 -40.20
CA LEU A 130 -10.94 13.96 -39.78
C LEU A 130 -11.84 13.41 -40.90
N ALA A 131 -11.66 13.88 -42.14
CA ALA A 131 -12.46 13.40 -43.27
C ALA A 131 -12.24 11.91 -43.55
N ARG A 132 -11.00 11.42 -43.44
CA ARG A 132 -10.66 9.99 -43.61
C ARG A 132 -11.26 9.11 -42.52
N VAL A 133 -11.14 9.51 -41.26
CA VAL A 133 -11.69 8.75 -40.14
C VAL A 133 -13.23 8.77 -40.16
N GLN A 134 -13.85 9.88 -40.55
CA GLN A 134 -15.30 9.96 -40.73
C GLN A 134 -15.78 9.06 -41.90
N ALA A 135 -15.01 8.95 -42.98
CA ALA A 135 -15.29 8.01 -44.06
C ALA A 135 -15.26 6.55 -43.57
N LEU A 136 -14.24 6.18 -42.79
CA LEU A 136 -14.15 4.86 -42.15
C LEU A 136 -15.29 4.61 -41.15
N GLN A 137 -15.66 5.62 -40.34
CA GLN A 137 -16.79 5.55 -39.41
C GLN A 137 -18.13 5.39 -40.15
N LYS A 138 -18.28 5.96 -41.35
CA LYS A 138 -19.45 5.73 -42.19
C LYS A 138 -19.49 4.27 -42.67
N LEU A 139 -18.35 3.73 -43.09
CA LEU A 139 -18.23 2.34 -43.55
C LEU A 139 -18.42 1.32 -42.42
N SER A 140 -18.01 1.63 -41.19
CA SER A 140 -18.26 0.77 -40.03
C SER A 140 -19.74 0.58 -39.69
N ARG A 141 -20.64 1.37 -40.31
CA ARG A 141 -22.10 1.18 -40.19
C ARG A 141 -22.66 0.19 -41.21
N SER A 142 -21.96 -0.04 -42.32
CA SER A 142 -22.40 -0.93 -43.42
C SER A 142 -21.54 -2.19 -43.57
N LEU A 143 -20.34 -2.21 -42.99
CA LEU A 143 -19.39 -3.31 -42.97
C LEU A 143 -19.10 -3.74 -41.51
N PRO A 144 -18.81 -5.02 -41.26
CA PRO A 144 -18.44 -5.52 -39.93
C PRO A 144 -16.99 -5.17 -39.60
N ILE A 145 -16.69 -3.88 -39.50
CA ILE A 145 -15.38 -3.34 -39.15
C ILE A 145 -15.50 -2.37 -37.98
N LYS A 146 -14.50 -2.36 -37.13
CA LYS A 146 -14.30 -1.41 -36.05
C LYS A 146 -13.09 -0.54 -36.35
N VAL A 147 -13.18 0.73 -35.96
CA VAL A 147 -12.13 1.71 -36.18
C VAL A 147 -11.66 2.23 -34.82
N PHE A 148 -10.35 2.21 -34.62
CA PHE A 148 -9.67 2.80 -33.47
C PHE A 148 -8.67 3.86 -33.93
N LEU A 149 -8.19 4.69 -33.01
CA LEU A 149 -7.10 5.62 -33.26
C LEU A 149 -5.93 5.30 -32.34
N ALA A 150 -4.71 5.45 -32.82
CA ALA A 150 -3.52 5.02 -32.12
C ALA A 150 -2.35 5.98 -32.27
N VAL A 151 -1.52 6.05 -31.23
CA VAL A 151 -0.20 6.71 -31.29
C VAL A 151 0.86 5.62 -31.28
N VAL A 152 1.59 5.51 -32.38
CA VAL A 152 2.68 4.54 -32.59
C VAL A 152 4.01 5.26 -32.40
N LYS A 153 4.91 4.66 -31.62
CA LYS A 153 6.30 5.09 -31.48
C LYS A 153 7.22 4.02 -32.03
N LYS A 154 8.15 4.42 -32.90
CA LYS A 154 9.27 3.61 -33.38
C LYS A 154 10.58 4.32 -33.04
N GLU A 155 11.53 3.57 -32.53
CA GLU A 155 12.94 3.97 -32.42
C GLU A 155 13.75 2.97 -33.25
N ALA A 156 14.55 3.47 -34.20
CA ALA A 156 15.39 2.63 -35.06
C ALA A 156 16.84 3.10 -34.99
N ILE A 157 17.75 2.16 -34.78
CA ILE A 157 19.18 2.40 -34.77
C ILE A 157 19.71 1.95 -36.12
N ASN A 158 20.22 2.88 -36.92
CA ASN A 158 20.77 2.60 -38.24
C ASN A 158 22.29 2.73 -38.21
N ALA A 159 22.97 1.88 -38.98
CA ALA A 159 24.36 2.09 -39.32
C ALA A 159 24.50 3.36 -40.15
N ILE A 160 25.69 3.96 -40.14
CA ILE A 160 25.99 5.12 -40.96
C ILE A 160 26.92 4.67 -42.08
N GLU A 161 26.48 4.84 -43.33
CA GLU A 161 27.32 4.61 -44.49
C GLU A 161 28.15 5.87 -44.75
N GLU A 162 29.48 5.73 -44.72
CA GLU A 162 30.38 6.77 -45.22
C GLU A 162 30.23 6.86 -46.73
N ASP A 163 29.96 8.06 -47.24
CA ASP A 163 30.09 8.35 -48.67
C ASP A 163 31.52 8.02 -49.09
N GLY A 164 31.68 6.90 -49.81
CA GLY A 164 32.97 6.47 -50.31
C GLY A 164 33.59 7.62 -51.12
N MET A 165 34.75 8.11 -50.67
CA MET A 165 35.52 9.11 -51.39
C MET A 165 35.63 8.69 -52.86
N PRO A 166 35.23 9.53 -53.84
CA PRO A 166 35.48 9.25 -55.24
C PRO A 166 36.99 9.10 -55.43
N TRP A 167 37.44 7.89 -55.78
CA TRP A 167 38.82 7.65 -56.19
C TRP A 167 39.01 8.24 -57.60
N ASP A 168 39.06 9.56 -57.70
CA ASP A 168 39.44 10.24 -58.94
C ASP A 168 40.96 10.37 -58.98
N ASP A 169 41.59 9.40 -59.66
CA ASP A 169 43.01 9.36 -60.05
C ASP A 169 43.39 10.43 -61.11
N GLU A 170 42.90 11.68 -61.00
CA GLU A 170 43.34 12.78 -61.86
C GLU A 170 44.06 13.90 -61.07
N PRO A 171 45.33 14.22 -61.40
CA PRO A 171 46.05 15.29 -60.74
C PRO A 171 45.47 16.64 -61.16
N ARG A 172 44.65 17.25 -60.32
CA ARG A 172 44.26 18.66 -60.47
C ARG A 172 45.47 19.55 -60.14
N GLU A 173 45.94 20.29 -61.14
CA GLU A 173 47.13 21.15 -61.13
C GLU A 173 46.96 22.51 -60.44
N ASP A 174 45.83 22.78 -59.77
CA ASP A 174 45.62 24.01 -58.99
C ASP A 174 45.23 23.63 -57.55
N TRP A 175 46.22 23.37 -56.72
CA TRP A 175 46.06 23.22 -55.27
C TRP A 175 46.68 24.44 -54.59
N ASP A 176 45.83 25.39 -54.22
CA ASP A 176 46.19 26.50 -53.31
C ASP A 176 46.30 25.92 -51.89
N PRO A 177 47.51 25.91 -51.25
CA PRO A 177 47.69 25.30 -49.95
C PRO A 177 47.04 26.07 -48.79
N GLU A 178 46.52 27.28 -49.00
CA GLU A 178 46.06 28.15 -47.90
C GLU A 178 44.59 27.98 -47.50
N GLU A 179 43.75 27.24 -48.24
CA GLU A 179 42.34 26.99 -47.87
C GLU A 179 42.10 25.68 -47.09
N ALA A 180 43.15 24.94 -46.73
CA ALA A 180 43.02 23.58 -46.17
C ALA A 180 43.00 23.47 -44.63
N TYR A 181 42.81 24.57 -43.88
CA TYR A 181 43.00 24.57 -42.42
C TYR A 181 41.81 25.04 -41.59
N ASP A 182 40.60 25.15 -42.15
CA ASP A 182 39.43 25.64 -41.39
C ASP A 182 38.17 24.77 -41.51
N SER A 183 38.33 23.50 -41.87
CA SER A 183 37.28 22.49 -41.64
C SER A 183 37.67 21.68 -40.40
N ASP A 184 36.95 21.87 -39.29
CA ASP A 184 37.05 20.97 -38.14
C ASP A 184 36.81 19.53 -38.65
N PRO A 185 37.72 18.56 -38.42
CA PRO A 185 37.49 17.17 -38.82
C PRO A 185 36.19 16.58 -38.23
N ASN A 186 35.63 17.17 -37.16
CA ASN A 186 34.29 16.81 -36.68
C ASN A 186 33.14 17.28 -37.58
N ASP A 187 33.32 18.33 -38.39
CA ASP A 187 32.28 18.87 -39.28
C ASP A 187 32.09 18.00 -40.55
N ARG A 188 33.06 17.12 -40.85
CA ARG A 188 32.95 16.08 -41.88
C ARG A 188 32.37 14.75 -41.37
N MET A 189 32.21 14.58 -40.05
CA MET A 189 31.79 13.31 -39.44
C MET A 189 30.27 13.19 -39.22
N THR A 190 29.50 14.24 -39.50
CA THR A 190 28.05 14.32 -39.26
C THR A 190 27.19 14.06 -40.50
N SER A 191 27.78 13.76 -41.67
CA SER A 191 27.09 13.72 -42.97
C SER A 191 27.09 12.35 -43.65
N GLY A 192 26.96 11.26 -42.89
CA GLY A 192 26.75 9.93 -43.49
C GLY A 192 25.26 9.66 -43.73
N HIS A 193 24.94 8.98 -44.84
CA HIS A 193 23.57 8.58 -45.10
C HIS A 193 23.16 7.38 -44.22
N PRO A 194 21.90 7.30 -43.76
CA PRO A 194 21.41 6.16 -43.00
C PRO A 194 21.54 4.88 -43.83
N GLY A 195 22.35 3.95 -43.32
CA GLY A 195 22.52 2.60 -43.86
C GLY A 195 21.52 1.61 -43.27
N GLU A 196 21.95 0.35 -43.14
CA GLU A 196 21.11 -0.76 -42.64
C GLU A 196 20.55 -0.50 -41.23
N GLU A 197 19.26 -0.80 -41.02
CA GLU A 197 18.59 -0.81 -39.70
C GLU A 197 19.18 -1.97 -38.86
N LEU A 198 19.93 -1.64 -37.81
CA LEU A 198 20.63 -2.60 -36.95
C LEU A 198 19.73 -3.13 -35.83
N ASP A 199 18.93 -2.24 -35.24
CA ASP A 199 18.00 -2.57 -34.17
C ASP A 199 16.79 -1.64 -34.21
N LYS A 200 15.67 -2.11 -33.67
CA LYS A 200 14.45 -1.31 -33.55
C LYS A 200 13.58 -1.69 -32.36
N GLU A 201 12.97 -0.66 -31.78
CA GLU A 201 11.88 -0.79 -30.81
C GLU A 201 10.61 -0.15 -31.39
N CYS A 202 9.53 -0.94 -31.45
CA CYS A 202 8.27 -0.57 -32.07
C CYS A 202 7.11 -0.85 -31.10
N LYS A 203 6.34 0.18 -30.72
CA LYS A 203 5.19 0.02 -29.82
C LYS A 203 4.05 0.97 -30.11
N VAL A 204 2.83 0.52 -29.87
CA VAL A 204 1.65 1.39 -29.82
C VAL A 204 1.50 1.92 -28.40
N LYS A 205 1.82 3.19 -28.17
CA LYS A 205 1.73 3.82 -26.85
C LYS A 205 0.32 3.83 -26.29
N LYS A 206 -0.65 4.19 -27.14
CA LYS A 206 -2.04 4.39 -26.75
C LYS A 206 -2.97 4.08 -27.91
N VAL A 207 -4.05 3.34 -27.64
CA VAL A 207 -5.18 3.13 -28.56
C VAL A 207 -6.45 3.66 -27.89
N VAL A 208 -7.22 4.43 -28.64
CA VAL A 208 -8.52 4.95 -28.23
C VAL A 208 -9.61 4.54 -29.21
N ASP A 209 -10.84 4.41 -28.73
CA ASP A 209 -12.00 4.31 -29.61
C ASP A 209 -12.34 5.67 -30.25
N LEU A 210 -13.36 5.70 -31.12
CA LEU A 210 -13.78 6.93 -31.77
C LEU A 210 -14.41 7.94 -30.80
N ASP A 211 -14.83 7.53 -29.60
CA ASP A 211 -15.37 8.41 -28.57
C ASP A 211 -14.23 9.09 -27.77
N GLY A 212 -13.00 8.56 -27.91
CA GLY A 212 -11.78 9.07 -27.28
C GLY A 212 -11.41 8.31 -26.00
N ASP A 213 -12.14 7.25 -25.66
CA ASP A 213 -11.86 6.45 -24.49
C ASP A 213 -10.71 5.48 -24.76
N VAL A 214 -9.86 5.27 -23.76
CA VAL A 214 -8.71 4.37 -23.88
C VAL A 214 -9.17 2.92 -23.97
N VAL A 215 -8.54 2.20 -24.89
CA VAL A 215 -8.77 0.76 -25.15
C VAL A 215 -7.50 -0.05 -24.89
N LEU A 216 -6.33 0.46 -25.28
CA LEU A 216 -5.03 -0.18 -25.05
C LEU A 216 -3.96 0.85 -24.67
N ARG A 217 -2.96 0.38 -23.93
CA ARG A 217 -1.68 1.06 -23.69
C ARG A 217 -0.54 0.09 -23.92
N ASP A 218 0.59 0.60 -24.39
CA ASP A 218 1.83 -0.15 -24.58
C ASP A 218 1.63 -1.49 -25.32
N ALA A 219 0.90 -1.42 -26.44
CA ALA A 219 0.55 -2.57 -27.25
C ALA A 219 1.67 -2.95 -28.23
N ALA A 220 1.81 -4.26 -28.45
CA ALA A 220 2.70 -4.84 -29.45
C ALA A 220 2.32 -4.33 -30.85
N PHE A 221 3.33 -4.03 -31.65
CA PHE A 221 3.17 -3.41 -32.94
C PHE A 221 3.92 -4.18 -34.03
N ASN A 222 3.26 -4.41 -35.18
CA ASN A 222 3.87 -5.00 -36.37
C ASN A 222 3.79 -4.01 -37.54
N GLU A 223 4.95 -3.52 -37.99
CA GLU A 223 5.09 -2.58 -39.11
C GLU A 223 4.47 -3.10 -40.42
N GLN A 224 4.43 -4.42 -40.64
CA GLN A 224 3.84 -5.02 -41.85
C GLN A 224 2.34 -4.77 -41.99
N ASN A 225 1.67 -4.36 -40.91
CA ASN A 225 0.24 -4.03 -40.93
C ASN A 225 -0.01 -2.56 -41.32
N PHE A 226 1.02 -1.74 -41.51
CA PHE A 226 0.87 -0.39 -42.07
C PHE A 226 0.60 -0.46 -43.57
N LEU A 227 -0.38 0.30 -44.02
CA LEU A 227 -0.72 0.40 -45.44
C LEU A 227 0.25 1.29 -46.23
N GLN A 228 1.02 2.14 -45.54
CA GLN A 228 1.96 3.07 -46.14
C GLN A 228 3.41 2.57 -45.96
N GLU A 229 4.06 2.20 -47.07
CA GLU A 229 5.40 1.59 -47.05
C GLU A 229 6.50 2.54 -46.55
N GLU A 230 6.42 3.84 -46.88
CA GLU A 230 7.46 4.84 -46.56
C GLU A 230 7.20 5.62 -45.26
N CYS A 231 6.27 5.14 -44.41
CA CYS A 231 5.88 5.88 -43.19
C CYS A 231 7.02 6.05 -42.17
N PHE A 232 7.99 5.14 -42.18
CA PHE A 232 9.14 5.12 -41.28
C PHE A 232 10.47 5.34 -42.02
N ALA A 233 10.44 6.02 -43.16
CA ALA A 233 11.65 6.43 -43.87
C ALA A 233 12.41 7.50 -43.06
N PRO A 234 13.76 7.49 -43.03
CA PRO A 234 14.56 8.42 -42.23
C PRO A 234 14.19 9.90 -42.39
N GLU A 235 13.80 10.33 -43.59
CA GLU A 235 13.33 11.68 -43.90
C GLU A 235 12.05 12.10 -43.16
N ASN A 236 11.28 11.12 -42.67
CA ASN A 236 10.04 11.31 -41.92
C ASN A 236 10.26 11.24 -40.39
N ALA A 237 11.50 11.06 -39.92
CA ALA A 237 11.80 11.01 -38.49
C ALA A 237 11.48 12.33 -37.77
N ASP A 238 11.01 12.23 -36.53
CA ASP A 238 10.78 13.39 -35.66
C ASP A 238 12.06 13.90 -35.00
N GLY A 239 13.05 13.02 -34.85
CA GLY A 239 14.33 13.32 -34.24
C GLY A 239 15.38 12.29 -34.61
N GLU A 240 16.63 12.73 -34.62
CA GLU A 240 17.82 11.93 -34.89
C GLU A 240 18.86 12.19 -33.78
N GLU A 241 19.39 11.12 -33.19
CA GLU A 241 20.51 11.18 -32.25
C GLU A 241 21.71 10.40 -32.83
N PHE A 242 22.78 11.12 -33.15
CA PHE A 242 24.01 10.53 -33.67
C PHE A 242 24.91 10.05 -32.54
N SER A 243 25.37 8.79 -32.64
CA SER A 243 26.41 8.21 -31.79
C SER A 243 27.68 8.02 -32.61
N GLY A 244 28.71 8.82 -32.30
CA GLY A 244 30.02 8.71 -32.93
C GLY A 244 30.75 7.42 -32.56
N PHE A 245 31.92 7.21 -33.17
CA PHE A 245 32.74 6.02 -32.98
C PHE A 245 33.16 5.79 -31.52
N THR A 246 32.60 4.76 -30.88
CA THR A 246 32.93 4.35 -29.50
C THR A 246 33.88 3.14 -29.51
N GLY A 247 35.05 3.29 -30.14
CA GLY A 247 36.07 2.23 -30.15
C GLY A 247 35.85 1.17 -31.23
N ASN A 248 35.49 -0.06 -30.86
CA ASN A 248 35.28 -1.17 -31.81
C ASN A 248 33.87 -1.19 -32.44
N GLU A 249 32.96 -0.33 -31.96
CA GLU A 249 31.61 -0.16 -32.49
C GLU A 249 31.61 0.98 -33.52
N GLY A 250 31.00 0.74 -34.68
CA GLY A 250 30.86 1.74 -35.74
C GLY A 250 29.89 2.86 -35.37
N ALA A 251 29.91 3.97 -36.11
CA ALA A 251 28.97 5.07 -35.90
C ALA A 251 27.53 4.65 -36.24
N THR A 252 26.58 5.11 -35.43
CA THR A 252 25.15 4.81 -35.58
C THR A 252 24.30 6.07 -35.39
N SER A 253 23.17 6.15 -36.08
CA SER A 253 22.15 7.18 -35.87
C SER A 253 20.86 6.54 -35.35
N THR A 254 20.30 7.09 -34.28
CA THR A 254 19.02 6.65 -33.71
C THR A 254 17.91 7.58 -34.18
N TYR A 255 16.97 7.07 -34.97
CA TYR A 255 15.82 7.79 -35.51
C TYR A 255 14.57 7.50 -34.67
N THR A 256 13.87 8.56 -34.25
CA THR A 256 12.61 8.45 -33.50
C THR A 256 11.42 8.88 -34.36
N TYR A 257 10.35 8.09 -34.36
CA TYR A 257 9.11 8.35 -35.08
C TYR A 257 7.91 8.28 -34.13
N ASN A 258 7.00 9.25 -34.22
CA ASN A 258 5.73 9.31 -33.50
C ASN A 258 4.60 9.50 -34.53
N VAL A 259 3.97 8.41 -34.90
CA VAL A 259 2.96 8.36 -35.95
C VAL A 259 1.59 8.17 -35.32
N ALA A 260 0.65 9.06 -35.64
CA ALA A 260 -0.76 8.82 -35.35
C ALA A 260 -1.37 7.96 -36.45
N ALA A 261 -2.18 6.97 -36.11
CA ALA A 261 -2.76 6.05 -37.08
C ALA A 261 -4.23 5.73 -36.78
N ALA A 262 -5.02 5.50 -37.83
CA ALA A 262 -6.30 4.83 -37.72
C ALA A 262 -6.09 3.32 -37.83
N ILE A 263 -6.64 2.55 -36.88
CA ILE A 263 -6.63 1.09 -36.90
C ILE A 263 -7.96 0.60 -37.43
N ILE A 264 -7.95 -0.24 -38.45
CA ILE A 264 -9.14 -0.90 -38.99
C ILE A 264 -9.07 -2.37 -38.61
N VAL A 265 -10.06 -2.84 -37.86
CA VAL A 265 -10.14 -4.22 -37.36
C VAL A 265 -11.50 -4.80 -37.74
N PRO A 266 -11.58 -5.99 -38.35
CA PRO A 266 -12.86 -6.66 -38.55
C PRO A 266 -13.51 -6.98 -37.20
N GLU A 267 -14.83 -6.85 -37.10
CA GLU A 267 -15.55 -6.90 -35.82
C GLU A 267 -15.40 -8.23 -35.09
N ASP A 268 -15.33 -9.34 -35.84
CA ASP A 268 -15.11 -10.70 -35.31
C ASP A 268 -13.70 -10.91 -34.72
N ASP A 269 -12.73 -10.06 -35.08
CA ASP A 269 -11.32 -10.16 -34.65
C ASP A 269 -10.94 -9.13 -33.60
N VAL A 270 -11.83 -8.19 -33.25
CA VAL A 270 -11.55 -7.14 -32.25
C VAL A 270 -11.07 -7.75 -30.93
N GLN A 271 -11.72 -8.81 -30.44
CA GLN A 271 -11.31 -9.44 -29.19
C GLN A 271 -9.89 -10.02 -29.24
N ASN A 272 -9.53 -10.70 -30.34
CA ASN A 272 -8.19 -11.26 -30.52
C ASN A 272 -7.16 -10.17 -30.73
N PHE A 273 -7.50 -9.12 -31.48
CA PHE A 273 -6.65 -7.95 -31.68
C PHE A 273 -6.28 -7.33 -30.33
N LEU A 274 -7.27 -7.03 -29.48
CA LEU A 274 -7.02 -6.45 -28.16
C LEU A 274 -6.16 -7.40 -27.29
N TYR A 275 -6.52 -8.68 -27.24
CA TYR A 275 -5.81 -9.66 -26.41
C TYR A 275 -4.37 -9.92 -26.88
N ALA A 276 -4.14 -10.10 -28.18
CA ALA A 276 -2.82 -10.35 -28.75
C ALA A 276 -1.91 -9.12 -28.65
N SER A 277 -2.49 -7.91 -28.76
CA SER A 277 -1.75 -6.66 -28.64
C SER A 277 -1.15 -6.44 -27.25
N CYS A 278 -1.72 -7.02 -26.20
CA CYS A 278 -1.20 -6.95 -24.82
C CYS A 278 -0.52 -8.24 -24.38
N ASN A 279 0.24 -8.91 -25.25
CA ASN A 279 0.97 -10.14 -24.93
C ASN A 279 0.09 -11.25 -24.31
N SER A 280 -1.16 -11.35 -24.75
CA SER A 280 -2.15 -12.30 -24.20
C SER A 280 -2.47 -12.06 -22.72
N VAL A 281 -2.48 -10.79 -22.30
CA VAL A 281 -2.92 -10.34 -20.97
C VAL A 281 -4.20 -9.50 -21.10
N VAL A 282 -5.09 -9.61 -20.12
CA VAL A 282 -6.33 -8.83 -20.09
C VAL A 282 -6.10 -7.65 -19.15
N THR A 283 -6.16 -6.45 -19.72
CA THR A 283 -6.04 -5.21 -18.97
C THR A 283 -7.42 -4.71 -18.51
N PRO A 284 -7.48 -3.83 -17.48
CA PRO A 284 -8.71 -3.14 -17.11
C PRO A 284 -9.37 -2.40 -18.28
N GLU A 285 -8.58 -1.79 -19.17
CA GLU A 285 -9.06 -1.07 -20.34
C GLU A 285 -9.83 -1.97 -21.32
N HIS A 286 -9.41 -3.23 -21.50
CA HIS A 286 -10.17 -4.20 -22.30
C HIS A 286 -11.56 -4.43 -21.74
N ILE A 287 -11.64 -4.62 -20.42
CA ILE A 287 -12.89 -4.88 -19.72
C ILE A 287 -13.81 -3.66 -19.85
N SER A 288 -13.29 -2.46 -19.54
CA SER A 288 -14.04 -1.21 -19.67
C SER A 288 -14.53 -0.97 -21.10
N TYR A 289 -13.72 -1.27 -22.12
CA TYR A 289 -14.15 -1.17 -23.52
C TYR A 289 -15.36 -2.06 -23.82
N TRP A 290 -15.32 -3.34 -23.42
CA TRP A 290 -16.43 -4.26 -23.69
C TRP A 290 -17.69 -3.92 -22.90
N ILE A 291 -17.57 -3.36 -21.69
CA ILE A 291 -18.69 -2.81 -20.93
C ILE A 291 -19.34 -1.64 -21.68
N ARG A 292 -18.55 -0.67 -22.15
CA ARG A 292 -19.08 0.47 -22.92
C ARG A 292 -19.74 -0.01 -24.21
N GLU A 293 -19.12 -0.94 -24.92
CA GLU A 293 -19.64 -1.44 -26.19
C GLU A 293 -20.93 -2.26 -26.01
N SER A 294 -21.05 -3.03 -24.92
CA SER A 294 -22.31 -3.70 -24.58
C SER A 294 -23.37 -2.70 -24.12
N ALA A 295 -23.01 -1.63 -23.41
CA ALA A 295 -23.96 -0.61 -22.95
C ALA A 295 -24.56 0.24 -24.10
N LYS A 296 -23.92 0.30 -25.28
CA LYS A 296 -24.42 1.08 -26.43
C LYS A 296 -25.79 0.63 -26.95
N SER A 297 -26.10 -0.66 -26.86
CA SER A 297 -27.39 -1.21 -27.31
C SER A 297 -27.68 -2.57 -26.70
N ASP A 298 -28.93 -2.78 -26.28
CA ASP A 298 -29.41 -4.07 -25.74
C ASP A 298 -29.30 -5.18 -26.76
N ALA A 299 -29.42 -4.86 -28.05
CA ALA A 299 -29.27 -5.79 -29.16
C ALA A 299 -27.80 -6.22 -29.39
N ASN A 300 -26.82 -5.56 -28.76
CA ASN A 300 -25.40 -5.86 -28.94
C ASN A 300 -24.94 -7.07 -28.11
N HIS A 301 -25.60 -8.22 -28.30
CA HIS A 301 -25.32 -9.46 -27.57
C HIS A 301 -23.89 -9.98 -27.82
N ALA A 302 -23.32 -9.71 -29.01
CA ALA A 302 -21.95 -10.08 -29.35
C ALA A 302 -20.90 -9.38 -28.47
N ALA A 303 -21.09 -8.08 -28.19
CA ALA A 303 -20.21 -7.34 -27.27
C ALA A 303 -20.28 -7.89 -25.84
N PHE A 304 -21.47 -8.27 -25.38
CA PHE A 304 -21.64 -8.88 -24.06
C PHE A 304 -20.98 -10.28 -23.97
N ILE A 305 -21.08 -11.12 -25.02
CA ILE A 305 -20.34 -12.39 -25.10
C ILE A 305 -18.82 -12.14 -25.05
N SER A 306 -18.35 -11.08 -25.70
CA SER A 306 -16.94 -10.69 -25.69
C SER A 306 -16.49 -10.23 -24.30
N LEU A 307 -17.34 -9.49 -23.58
CA LEU A 307 -17.14 -9.15 -22.15
C LEU A 307 -17.01 -10.42 -21.29
N GLN A 308 -17.91 -11.40 -21.47
CA GLN A 308 -17.87 -12.67 -20.73
C GLN A 308 -16.56 -13.43 -20.95
N ARG A 309 -16.14 -13.56 -22.21
CA ARG A 309 -14.86 -14.19 -22.55
C ARG A 309 -13.66 -13.41 -22.00
N CYS A 310 -13.71 -12.07 -22.05
CA CYS A 310 -12.67 -11.21 -21.51
C CYS A 310 -12.51 -11.41 -19.99
N TRP A 311 -13.63 -11.49 -19.26
CA TRP A 311 -13.65 -11.80 -17.84
C TRP A 311 -13.07 -13.18 -17.53
N ASP A 312 -13.44 -14.20 -18.32
CA ASP A 312 -12.94 -15.56 -18.12
C ASP A 312 -11.43 -15.66 -18.28
N LEU A 313 -10.87 -14.95 -19.27
CA LEU A 313 -9.42 -14.82 -19.44
C LEU A 313 -8.79 -14.07 -18.27
N HIS A 314 -9.39 -12.98 -17.79
CA HIS A 314 -8.92 -12.23 -16.63
C HIS A 314 -8.86 -13.09 -15.35
N VAL A 315 -9.91 -13.86 -15.07
CA VAL A 315 -9.98 -14.75 -13.89
C VAL A 315 -9.00 -15.93 -14.00
N SER A 316 -8.63 -16.34 -15.22
CA SER A 316 -7.62 -17.39 -15.43
C SER A 316 -6.17 -16.92 -15.20
N GLN A 317 -5.92 -15.60 -15.22
CA GLN A 317 -4.58 -15.06 -15.05
C GLN A 317 -4.11 -15.16 -13.59
N PRO A 318 -2.82 -15.46 -13.35
CA PRO A 318 -2.28 -15.50 -12.00
C PRO A 318 -2.41 -14.13 -11.33
N ILE A 319 -2.79 -14.13 -10.05
CA ILE A 319 -2.83 -12.90 -9.25
C ILE A 319 -1.40 -12.38 -9.15
N HIS A 320 -1.07 -11.31 -9.87
CA HIS A 320 0.18 -10.59 -9.65
C HIS A 320 0.18 -10.08 -8.19
N ARG A 321 1.30 -10.31 -7.49
CA ARG A 321 1.44 -10.21 -6.03
C ARG A 321 0.79 -8.96 -5.40
N PRO A 322 0.22 -9.07 -4.19
CA PRO A 322 -0.30 -7.94 -3.43
C PRO A 322 0.86 -7.10 -2.88
N GLY A 323 0.83 -5.80 -3.12
CA GLY A 323 1.84 -4.87 -2.64
C GLY A 323 1.65 -3.43 -3.12
N TYR A 324 0.91 -3.24 -4.21
CA TYR A 324 0.42 -1.95 -4.67
C TYR A 324 -1.02 -2.18 -5.15
N VAL A 325 -1.99 -1.92 -4.28
CA VAL A 325 -3.30 -1.50 -4.77
C VAL A 325 -3.05 -0.03 -5.08
N ASP A 326 -2.85 0.31 -6.34
CA ASP A 326 -2.94 1.72 -6.73
C ASP A 326 -4.33 2.19 -6.27
N GLU A 327 -4.38 3.27 -5.48
CA GLU A 327 -5.64 3.86 -5.00
C GLU A 327 -6.52 4.33 -6.18
N ASP A 328 -5.99 4.31 -7.40
CA ASP A 328 -6.62 4.71 -8.66
C ASP A 328 -7.02 3.53 -9.59
N ILE A 329 -7.00 2.25 -9.16
CA ILE A 329 -7.46 1.14 -10.02
C ILE A 329 -8.97 1.28 -10.26
N PRO A 330 -9.45 1.48 -11.51
CA PRO A 330 -10.88 1.58 -11.79
C PRO A 330 -11.63 0.30 -11.39
N THR A 331 -12.68 0.43 -10.59
CA THR A 331 -13.53 -0.67 -10.11
C THR A 331 -14.50 -1.14 -11.21
N TYR A 332 -14.01 -1.84 -12.22
CA TYR A 332 -14.86 -2.35 -13.31
C TYR A 332 -15.82 -3.47 -12.89
N VAL A 333 -15.63 -4.12 -11.74
CA VAL A 333 -16.52 -5.20 -11.27
C VAL A 333 -17.95 -4.70 -11.08
N GLU A 334 -18.12 -3.52 -10.49
CA GLU A 334 -19.44 -2.92 -10.29
C GLU A 334 -20.14 -2.65 -11.62
N ASP A 335 -19.41 -2.12 -12.59
CA ASP A 335 -19.91 -1.85 -13.93
C ASP A 335 -20.33 -3.15 -14.66
N ILE A 336 -19.56 -4.24 -14.50
CA ILE A 336 -19.95 -5.55 -15.05
C ILE A 336 -21.23 -6.05 -14.37
N LEU A 337 -21.31 -5.97 -13.04
CA LEU A 337 -22.50 -6.41 -12.29
C LEU A 337 -23.73 -5.58 -12.69
N ALA A 338 -23.56 -4.27 -12.89
CA ALA A 338 -24.61 -3.38 -13.36
C ALA A 338 -25.08 -3.77 -14.76
N GLU A 339 -24.17 -4.10 -15.67
CA GLU A 339 -24.50 -4.56 -17.02
C GLU A 339 -25.20 -5.93 -17.01
N CYS A 340 -24.77 -6.87 -16.16
CA CYS A 340 -25.45 -8.15 -15.96
C CYS A 340 -26.89 -7.95 -15.47
N ILE A 341 -27.08 -7.06 -14.49
CA ILE A 341 -28.39 -6.69 -13.96
C ILE A 341 -29.28 -6.12 -15.06
N ARG A 342 -28.76 -5.15 -15.82
CA ARG A 342 -29.49 -4.46 -16.89
C ARG A 342 -29.97 -5.42 -17.99
N ARG A 343 -29.19 -6.48 -18.24
CA ARG A 343 -29.49 -7.52 -19.25
C ARG A 343 -30.21 -8.75 -18.71
N ASN A 344 -30.48 -8.84 -17.40
CA ASN A 344 -31.00 -10.04 -16.73
C ASN A 344 -30.10 -11.29 -16.87
N GLU A 345 -28.77 -11.09 -16.94
CA GLU A 345 -27.76 -12.14 -17.15
C GLU A 345 -27.20 -12.64 -15.82
N PHE A 346 -28.06 -13.25 -15.00
CA PHE A 346 -27.75 -13.61 -13.61
C PHE A 346 -26.73 -14.76 -13.46
N VAL A 347 -26.61 -15.62 -14.47
CA VAL A 347 -25.58 -16.69 -14.49
C VAL A 347 -24.18 -16.06 -14.54
N PHE A 348 -24.00 -15.04 -15.38
CA PHE A 348 -22.73 -14.34 -15.48
C PHE A 348 -22.52 -13.41 -14.27
N PHE A 349 -23.57 -12.78 -13.75
CA PHE A 349 -23.53 -12.04 -12.47
C PHE A 349 -22.89 -12.88 -11.36
N ARG A 350 -23.40 -14.11 -11.14
CA ARG A 350 -22.87 -15.03 -10.12
C ARG A 350 -21.39 -15.36 -10.36
N LYS A 351 -20.98 -15.58 -11.61
CA LYS A 351 -19.59 -15.88 -11.97
C LYS A 351 -18.64 -14.73 -11.63
N VAL A 352 -19.04 -13.50 -11.94
CA VAL A 352 -18.28 -12.27 -11.65
C VAL A 352 -18.22 -12.05 -10.14
N ALA A 353 -19.38 -12.15 -9.48
CA ALA A 353 -19.52 -12.04 -8.03
C ALA A 353 -18.62 -13.05 -7.28
N ALA A 354 -18.55 -14.30 -7.71
CA ALA A 354 -17.70 -15.32 -7.10
C ALA A 354 -16.18 -15.13 -7.35
N ASN A 355 -15.79 -14.24 -8.26
CA ASN A 355 -14.39 -14.09 -8.69
C ASN A 355 -13.93 -12.62 -8.72
N HIS A 356 -14.54 -11.75 -7.89
CA HIS A 356 -14.21 -10.32 -7.84
C HIS A 356 -12.82 -10.02 -7.26
N ARG A 357 -12.13 -11.01 -6.67
CA ARG A 357 -10.75 -10.91 -6.13
C ARG A 357 -10.53 -9.77 -5.13
N GLY A 358 -11.57 -9.35 -4.41
CA GLY A 358 -11.56 -8.23 -3.47
C GLY A 358 -11.75 -6.85 -4.10
N GLN A 359 -11.98 -6.76 -5.41
CA GLN A 359 -12.21 -5.49 -6.11
C GLN A 359 -13.63 -4.95 -5.94
N LEU A 360 -14.59 -5.81 -5.56
CA LEU A 360 -15.92 -5.34 -5.20
C LEU A 360 -15.83 -4.67 -3.82
N CYS A 361 -16.13 -3.38 -3.73
CA CYS A 361 -16.08 -2.68 -2.45
C CYS A 361 -17.29 -3.07 -1.58
N THR A 362 -17.11 -3.10 -0.25
CA THR A 362 -18.20 -3.44 0.68
C THR A 362 -19.35 -2.41 0.66
N PRO A 363 -19.15 -1.09 0.43
CA PRO A 363 -20.25 -0.14 0.28
C PRO A 363 -21.14 -0.40 -0.94
N SER A 364 -20.62 -1.08 -1.96
CA SER A 364 -21.33 -1.37 -3.22
C SER A 364 -22.51 -2.34 -3.02
N PHE A 365 -22.54 -3.05 -1.89
CA PHE A 365 -23.70 -3.84 -1.47
C PHE A 365 -24.91 -2.95 -1.14
N ALA A 366 -24.73 -1.68 -0.79
CA ALA A 366 -25.83 -0.73 -0.61
C ALA A 366 -26.47 -0.37 -1.96
N TRP A 367 -25.64 -0.23 -3.00
CA TRP A 367 -26.12 -0.04 -4.37
C TRP A 367 -26.87 -1.29 -4.87
N LEU A 368 -26.31 -2.49 -4.68
CA LEU A 368 -27.00 -3.75 -5.01
C LEU A 368 -28.33 -3.88 -4.26
N ARG A 369 -28.37 -3.47 -2.99
CA ARG A 369 -29.60 -3.42 -2.22
C ARG A 369 -30.63 -2.44 -2.82
N ALA A 370 -30.19 -1.25 -3.21
CA ALA A 370 -31.05 -0.27 -3.86
C ALA A 370 -31.62 -0.80 -5.19
N CYS A 371 -30.85 -1.56 -5.97
CA CYS A 371 -31.33 -2.21 -7.20
C CYS A 371 -32.49 -3.20 -6.91
N VAL A 372 -32.38 -4.00 -5.84
CA VAL A 372 -33.47 -4.90 -5.41
C VAL A 372 -34.72 -4.11 -4.99
N ASP A 373 -34.53 -3.05 -4.21
CA ASP A 373 -35.62 -2.25 -3.67
C ASP A 373 -36.37 -1.44 -4.75
N GLN A 374 -35.70 -1.13 -5.87
CA GLN A 374 -36.29 -0.38 -7.00
C GLN A 374 -36.91 -1.27 -8.08
N ALA A 375 -36.69 -2.59 -8.03
CA ALA A 375 -37.24 -3.52 -9.01
C ALA A 375 -38.77 -3.65 -8.88
N GLU A 376 -39.49 -3.77 -10.01
CA GLU A 376 -40.95 -3.92 -10.02
C GLU A 376 -41.42 -5.17 -9.25
N ASN A 377 -40.62 -6.24 -9.27
CA ASN A 377 -40.82 -7.46 -8.47
C ASN A 377 -39.56 -7.73 -7.62
N SER A 378 -39.42 -7.00 -6.51
CA SER A 378 -38.23 -7.06 -5.65
C SER A 378 -37.91 -8.47 -5.17
N LYS A 379 -38.91 -9.31 -4.91
CA LYS A 379 -38.68 -10.68 -4.43
C LYS A 379 -38.07 -11.57 -5.51
N GLU A 380 -38.68 -11.64 -6.69
CA GLU A 380 -38.16 -12.45 -7.81
C GLU A 380 -36.77 -11.98 -8.23
N TYR A 381 -36.58 -10.66 -8.25
CA TYR A 381 -35.28 -10.07 -8.55
C TYR A 381 -34.21 -10.46 -7.51
N PHE A 382 -34.54 -10.40 -6.22
CA PHE A 382 -33.66 -10.87 -5.15
C PHE A 382 -33.33 -12.36 -5.29
N ASP A 383 -34.33 -13.20 -5.55
CA ASP A 383 -34.14 -14.66 -5.71
C ASP A 383 -33.12 -14.95 -6.82
N ASN A 384 -33.15 -14.19 -7.93
CA ASN A 384 -32.22 -14.33 -9.05
C ASN A 384 -30.75 -13.96 -8.73
N ILE A 385 -30.52 -13.00 -7.82
CA ILE A 385 -29.16 -12.53 -7.49
C ILE A 385 -28.61 -13.09 -6.16
N SER A 386 -29.47 -13.66 -5.31
CA SER A 386 -29.14 -14.08 -3.93
C SER A 386 -27.96 -15.04 -3.84
N ASP A 387 -27.87 -16.01 -4.76
CA ASP A 387 -26.75 -16.94 -4.89
C ASP A 387 -25.45 -16.21 -5.26
N GLY A 388 -25.52 -15.25 -6.19
CA GLY A 388 -24.38 -14.42 -6.57
C GLY A 388 -23.90 -13.52 -5.44
N LEU A 389 -24.83 -12.91 -4.69
CA LEU A 389 -24.51 -12.12 -3.49
C LEU A 389 -23.82 -12.97 -2.43
N ARG A 390 -24.30 -14.20 -2.22
CA ARG A 390 -23.69 -15.14 -1.28
C ARG A 390 -22.26 -15.45 -1.71
N ASP A 391 -22.05 -15.80 -2.97
CA ASP A 391 -20.73 -16.12 -3.50
C ASP A 391 -19.80 -14.88 -3.46
N ALA A 392 -20.32 -13.67 -3.67
CA ALA A 392 -19.56 -12.42 -3.52
C ALA A 392 -19.05 -12.23 -2.08
N VAL A 393 -19.93 -12.39 -1.09
CA VAL A 393 -19.57 -12.26 0.33
C VAL A 393 -18.51 -13.29 0.68
N LEU A 394 -18.70 -14.56 0.30
CA LEU A 394 -17.77 -15.64 0.64
C LEU A 394 -16.41 -15.55 -0.11
N SER A 395 -16.30 -14.72 -1.15
CA SER A 395 -15.07 -14.53 -1.92
C SER A 395 -14.06 -13.59 -1.27
N TYR A 396 -14.46 -12.81 -0.25
CA TYR A 396 -13.52 -11.99 0.50
C TYR A 396 -12.50 -12.84 1.28
N SER A 397 -11.33 -12.27 1.55
CA SER A 397 -10.27 -12.96 2.31
C SER A 397 -10.38 -12.78 3.82
N SER A 398 -11.14 -11.78 4.28
CA SER A 398 -11.27 -11.43 5.69
C SER A 398 -12.71 -11.52 6.16
N LEU A 399 -12.93 -11.99 7.39
CA LEU A 399 -14.27 -12.01 8.01
C LEU A 399 -14.84 -10.59 8.19
N GLU A 400 -13.97 -9.59 8.30
CA GLU A 400 -14.36 -8.18 8.40
C GLU A 400 -15.10 -7.72 7.14
N ASP A 401 -14.51 -7.95 5.97
CA ASP A 401 -15.10 -7.56 4.70
C ASP A 401 -16.38 -8.37 4.42
N MET A 402 -16.38 -9.66 4.75
CA MET A 402 -17.57 -10.53 4.66
C MET A 402 -18.73 -9.95 5.48
N THR A 403 -18.49 -9.66 6.75
CA THR A 403 -19.54 -9.14 7.65
C THR A 403 -19.93 -7.71 7.28
N ALA A 404 -19.00 -6.87 6.84
CA ALA A 404 -19.30 -5.51 6.39
C ALA A 404 -20.20 -5.50 5.15
N ALA A 405 -19.89 -6.34 4.15
CA ALA A 405 -20.73 -6.52 2.96
C ALA A 405 -22.15 -6.99 3.35
N LEU A 406 -22.24 -8.01 4.21
CA LEU A 406 -23.51 -8.55 4.68
C LEU A 406 -24.33 -7.51 5.45
N THR A 407 -23.70 -6.76 6.36
CA THR A 407 -24.34 -5.69 7.14
C THR A 407 -24.86 -4.59 6.23
N THR A 408 -24.05 -4.19 5.25
CA THR A 408 -24.39 -3.13 4.30
C THR A 408 -25.59 -3.50 3.44
N PHE A 409 -25.67 -4.76 2.98
CA PHE A 409 -26.85 -5.26 2.25
C PHE A 409 -28.11 -5.41 3.13
N SER A 410 -27.92 -5.74 4.40
CA SER A 410 -29.02 -5.98 5.36
C SER A 410 -29.77 -4.71 5.77
N GLY A 411 -29.18 -3.52 5.57
CA GLY A 411 -29.81 -2.25 5.91
C GLY A 411 -31.21 -2.11 5.32
N SER A 412 -32.19 -1.76 6.15
CA SER A 412 -33.59 -1.65 5.71
C SER A 412 -33.84 -0.38 4.89
N SER A 413 -34.39 -0.53 3.68
CA SER A 413 -35.03 0.58 2.97
C SER A 413 -36.52 0.63 3.30
N ALA A 414 -37.08 1.83 3.49
CA ALA A 414 -38.50 2.02 3.74
C ALA A 414 -39.40 1.59 2.55
N THR A 415 -38.80 1.31 1.38
CA THR A 415 -39.49 1.00 0.13
C THR A 415 -39.57 -0.50 -0.19
N THR A 416 -38.95 -1.39 0.60
CA THR A 416 -38.89 -2.82 0.28
C THR A 416 -40.26 -3.51 0.44
N GLU A 417 -40.65 -4.30 -0.56
CA GLU A 417 -41.82 -5.18 -0.47
C GLU A 417 -41.71 -6.14 0.74
N ALA A 418 -42.79 -6.30 1.52
CA ALA A 418 -42.79 -7.13 2.73
C ALA A 418 -42.34 -8.59 2.48
N GLY A 419 -42.73 -9.19 1.35
CA GLY A 419 -42.31 -10.55 0.98
C GLY A 419 -40.82 -10.65 0.67
N CYS A 420 -40.26 -9.64 0.02
CA CYS A 420 -38.82 -9.53 -0.27
C CYS A 420 -38.02 -9.29 1.03
N LEU A 421 -38.52 -8.45 1.94
CA LEU A 421 -37.86 -8.18 3.22
C LEU A 421 -37.71 -9.46 4.07
N VAL A 422 -38.73 -10.33 4.09
CA VAL A 422 -38.66 -11.63 4.77
C VAL A 422 -37.61 -12.53 4.11
N ALA A 423 -37.60 -12.63 2.78
CA ALA A 423 -36.63 -13.44 2.03
C ALA A 423 -35.19 -12.99 2.30
N ILE A 424 -34.94 -11.67 2.29
CA ILE A 424 -33.63 -11.11 2.60
C ILE A 424 -33.24 -11.39 4.05
N THR A 425 -34.15 -11.22 5.00
CA THR A 425 -33.86 -11.49 6.43
C THR A 425 -33.50 -12.95 6.66
N ASP A 426 -34.24 -13.88 6.04
CA ASP A 426 -33.93 -15.32 6.11
C ASP A 426 -32.60 -15.66 5.44
N TRP A 427 -32.30 -15.05 4.29
CA TRP A 427 -31.02 -15.21 3.59
C TRP A 427 -29.85 -14.67 4.42
N VAL A 428 -29.97 -13.46 5.00
CA VAL A 428 -28.96 -12.86 5.88
C VAL A 428 -28.70 -13.76 7.07
N ALA A 429 -29.75 -14.25 7.74
CA ALA A 429 -29.60 -15.14 8.89
C ALA A 429 -28.91 -16.48 8.52
N SER A 430 -29.23 -17.03 7.34
CA SER A 430 -28.60 -18.25 6.83
C SER A 430 -27.11 -18.06 6.51
N LEU A 431 -26.77 -16.97 5.82
CA LEU A 431 -25.38 -16.66 5.48
C LEU A 431 -24.57 -16.25 6.72
N ALA A 432 -25.18 -15.51 7.65
CA ALA A 432 -24.59 -15.20 8.95
C ALA A 432 -24.27 -16.47 9.73
N LEU A 433 -25.12 -17.51 9.67
CA LEU A 433 -24.84 -18.80 10.28
C LEU A 433 -23.65 -19.51 9.60
N GLU A 434 -23.55 -19.41 8.28
CA GLU A 434 -22.43 -19.95 7.52
C GLU A 434 -21.11 -19.26 7.91
N LEU A 435 -21.08 -17.91 7.93
CA LEU A 435 -19.95 -17.10 8.39
C LEU A 435 -19.60 -17.40 9.84
N ALA A 436 -20.62 -17.49 10.69
CA ALA A 436 -20.47 -17.83 12.10
C ALA A 436 -19.91 -19.24 12.27
N ASN A 437 -20.09 -20.18 11.34
CA ASN A 437 -19.44 -21.49 11.39
C ASN A 437 -18.00 -21.48 10.86
N PHE A 438 -17.62 -20.50 10.03
CA PHE A 438 -16.26 -20.33 9.52
C PHE A 438 -15.30 -19.63 10.50
N TRP A 439 -15.82 -18.99 11.55
CA TRP A 439 -15.02 -18.28 12.56
C TRP A 439 -13.80 -19.04 13.12
N PRO A 440 -13.75 -20.39 13.26
CA PRO A 440 -12.57 -21.07 13.80
C PRO A 440 -11.35 -20.97 12.88
N LYS A 441 -11.56 -20.64 11.60
CA LYS A 441 -10.49 -20.36 10.62
C LYS A 441 -9.89 -18.96 10.80
N PHE A 442 -10.64 -18.03 11.38
CA PHE A 442 -10.31 -16.60 11.44
C PHE A 442 -9.95 -16.09 12.86
N VAL A 443 -9.88 -16.98 13.86
CA VAL A 443 -9.53 -16.67 15.28
C VAL A 443 -8.12 -16.05 15.45
N GLY A 444 -7.33 -15.92 14.38
CA GLY A 444 -5.96 -15.39 14.41
C GLY A 444 -5.84 -13.86 14.48
N SER A 445 -6.92 -13.09 14.36
CA SER A 445 -6.88 -11.62 14.34
C SER A 445 -7.89 -11.00 15.30
N ARG A 446 -7.46 -9.97 16.04
CA ARG A 446 -8.31 -9.10 16.87
C ARG A 446 -9.54 -8.58 16.17
N ARG A 447 -9.34 -8.05 14.96
CA ARG A 447 -10.41 -7.46 14.16
C ARG A 447 -11.48 -8.48 13.73
N SER A 448 -11.14 -9.77 13.72
CA SER A 448 -12.11 -10.86 13.45
C SER A 448 -13.10 -11.09 14.59
N ALA A 449 -12.83 -10.62 15.82
CA ALA A 449 -13.75 -10.78 16.95
C ALA A 449 -15.01 -9.92 16.81
N SER A 450 -14.85 -8.64 16.47
CA SER A 450 -15.98 -7.73 16.25
C SER A 450 -16.84 -8.17 15.05
N ALA A 451 -16.20 -8.60 13.96
CA ALA A 451 -16.88 -9.17 12.81
C ALA A 451 -17.67 -10.45 13.17
N ALA A 452 -17.08 -11.33 13.99
CA ALA A 452 -17.77 -12.53 14.46
C ALA A 452 -19.01 -12.21 15.31
N VAL A 453 -18.91 -11.27 16.26
CA VAL A 453 -20.07 -10.86 17.06
C VAL A 453 -21.15 -10.22 16.20
N SER A 454 -20.76 -9.38 15.24
CA SER A 454 -21.71 -8.76 14.31
C SER A 454 -22.44 -9.79 13.44
N ALA A 455 -21.74 -10.82 12.95
CA ALA A 455 -22.39 -11.93 12.25
C ALA A 455 -23.32 -12.74 13.16
N ILE A 456 -22.92 -13.00 14.42
CA ILE A 456 -23.76 -13.71 15.39
C ILE A 456 -25.04 -12.92 15.72
N ASP A 457 -24.96 -11.59 15.78
CA ASP A 457 -26.10 -10.69 16.04
C ASP A 457 -27.17 -10.76 14.95
N MET A 458 -26.79 -11.13 13.71
CA MET A 458 -27.71 -11.31 12.59
C MET A 458 -28.46 -12.64 12.61
N LEU A 459 -28.14 -13.55 13.55
CA LEU A 459 -28.81 -14.84 13.68
C LEU A 459 -30.20 -14.70 14.30
N LYS A 460 -31.08 -15.66 14.01
CA LYS A 460 -32.41 -15.74 14.64
C LYS A 460 -32.34 -15.93 16.16
N ASP A 461 -31.32 -16.63 16.65
CA ASP A 461 -31.07 -16.87 18.08
C ASP A 461 -29.56 -16.79 18.39
N PRO A 462 -29.01 -15.56 18.56
CA PRO A 462 -27.60 -15.34 18.82
C PRO A 462 -27.13 -15.99 20.12
N VAL A 463 -27.99 -16.00 21.13
CA VAL A 463 -27.70 -16.47 22.50
C VAL A 463 -27.50 -17.97 22.51
N LYS A 464 -28.43 -18.70 21.90
CA LYS A 464 -28.32 -20.15 21.76
C LYS A 464 -27.10 -20.53 20.94
N TYR A 465 -26.80 -19.80 19.86
CA TYR A 465 -25.61 -20.08 19.04
C TYR A 465 -24.31 -19.94 19.85
N ILE A 466 -24.17 -18.85 20.62
CA ILE A 466 -23.02 -18.64 21.50
C ILE A 466 -22.91 -19.77 22.52
N THR A 467 -24.04 -20.16 23.13
CA THR A 467 -24.09 -21.20 24.16
C THR A 467 -23.70 -22.57 23.63
N ASP A 468 -24.23 -22.95 22.46
CA ASP A 468 -24.07 -24.30 21.91
C ASP A 468 -22.74 -24.46 21.14
N ASN A 469 -22.22 -23.40 20.53
CA ASN A 469 -21.08 -23.49 19.59
C ASN A 469 -19.83 -22.73 20.03
N ILE A 470 -19.99 -21.52 20.59
CA ILE A 470 -18.85 -20.67 20.97
C ILE A 470 -18.28 -21.09 22.33
N LEU A 471 -19.14 -21.21 23.35
CA LEU A 471 -18.73 -21.59 24.71
C LEU A 471 -17.92 -22.90 24.75
N PRO A 472 -18.33 -24.01 24.10
CA PRO A 472 -17.55 -25.25 24.11
C PRO A 472 -16.20 -25.13 23.38
N SER A 473 -16.08 -24.17 22.45
CA SER A 473 -14.92 -24.00 21.59
C SER A 473 -13.77 -23.23 22.23
N VAL A 474 -14.01 -22.51 23.34
CA VAL A 474 -12.99 -21.70 24.06
C VAL A 474 -11.75 -22.51 24.39
N LYS A 475 -11.93 -23.72 24.93
CA LYS A 475 -10.82 -24.59 25.32
C LYS A 475 -9.97 -25.00 24.11
N LYS A 476 -10.63 -25.29 22.99
CA LYS A 476 -9.99 -25.74 21.74
C LYS A 476 -9.13 -24.64 21.09
N HIS A 477 -9.53 -23.38 21.23
CA HIS A 477 -8.90 -22.22 20.59
C HIS A 477 -8.25 -21.27 21.61
N SER A 478 -7.86 -21.79 22.76
CA SER A 478 -7.35 -21.02 23.91
C SER A 478 -6.03 -20.28 23.67
N ARG A 479 -5.28 -20.66 22.62
CA ARG A 479 -4.05 -19.96 22.20
C ARG A 479 -4.30 -18.56 21.63
N PHE A 480 -5.52 -18.25 21.20
CA PHE A 480 -5.86 -16.98 20.54
C PHE A 480 -6.42 -15.96 21.54
N VAL A 481 -5.65 -15.67 22.59
CA VAL A 481 -6.09 -14.79 23.68
C VAL A 481 -6.56 -13.41 23.19
N PRO A 482 -5.88 -12.70 22.26
CA PRO A 482 -6.32 -11.38 21.80
C PRO A 482 -7.73 -11.40 21.20
N PHE A 483 -8.07 -12.42 20.41
CA PHE A 483 -9.40 -12.59 19.85
C PHE A 483 -10.45 -12.72 20.97
N TRP A 484 -10.18 -13.56 21.99
CA TRP A 484 -11.13 -13.80 23.07
C TRP A 484 -11.35 -12.58 23.97
N LEU A 485 -10.30 -11.79 24.21
CA LEU A 485 -10.43 -10.54 24.96
C LEU A 485 -11.28 -9.52 24.20
N ASP A 486 -11.04 -9.36 22.89
CA ASP A 486 -11.84 -8.46 22.06
C ASP A 486 -13.29 -8.97 21.91
N PHE A 487 -13.50 -10.28 21.80
CA PHE A 487 -14.85 -10.88 21.74
C PHE A 487 -15.64 -10.63 23.03
N LEU A 488 -15.00 -10.80 24.19
CA LEU A 488 -15.60 -10.48 25.50
C LEU A 488 -15.92 -8.99 25.62
N GLU A 489 -15.02 -8.12 25.15
CA GLU A 489 -15.23 -6.68 25.17
C GLU A 489 -16.41 -6.25 24.28
N GLU A 490 -16.60 -6.91 23.12
CA GLU A 490 -17.74 -6.65 22.26
C GLU A 490 -19.06 -7.13 22.89
N LEU A 491 -19.07 -8.31 23.53
CA LEU A 491 -20.23 -8.76 24.33
C LEU A 491 -20.57 -7.77 25.46
N ARG A 492 -19.54 -7.21 26.12
CA ARG A 492 -19.73 -6.17 27.13
C ARG A 492 -20.37 -4.92 26.54
N ARG A 493 -19.85 -4.42 25.41
CA ARG A 493 -20.45 -3.25 24.72
C ARG A 493 -21.92 -3.47 24.38
N LYS A 494 -22.29 -4.67 23.91
CA LYS A 494 -23.68 -5.03 23.63
C LYS A 494 -24.54 -5.02 24.90
N SER A 495 -24.03 -5.51 26.03
CA SER A 495 -24.73 -5.45 27.32
C SER A 495 -24.96 -4.01 27.84
N ASP A 496 -24.13 -3.06 27.43
CA ASP A 496 -24.24 -1.64 27.78
C ASP A 496 -25.01 -0.83 26.71
N SER A 497 -25.41 -1.44 25.60
CA SER A 497 -26.10 -0.75 24.51
C SER A 497 -27.45 -0.20 24.97
N LYS A 498 -27.71 1.08 24.67
CA LYS A 498 -28.99 1.74 24.98
C LYS A 498 -30.14 1.28 24.09
N ASP A 499 -29.82 0.66 22.97
CA ASP A 499 -30.78 0.22 21.96
C ASP A 499 -31.35 -1.18 22.27
N ALA A 500 -30.71 -1.93 23.17
CA ALA A 500 -31.17 -3.24 23.62
C ALA A 500 -32.11 -3.14 24.83
N ASP A 501 -33.14 -4.00 24.87
CA ASP A 501 -34.04 -4.09 26.02
C ASP A 501 -33.34 -4.66 27.27
N ALA A 502 -34.04 -4.67 28.41
CA ALA A 502 -33.46 -5.11 29.67
C ALA A 502 -33.12 -6.62 29.70
N ASP A 503 -33.89 -7.44 28.99
CA ASP A 503 -33.76 -8.91 28.99
C ASP A 503 -32.57 -9.34 28.09
N ALA A 504 -32.43 -8.70 26.93
CA ALA A 504 -31.29 -8.87 26.04
C ALA A 504 -29.98 -8.47 26.73
N ARG A 505 -29.97 -7.33 27.45
CA ARG A 505 -28.79 -6.87 28.20
C ARG A 505 -28.37 -7.84 29.31
N ASP A 506 -29.32 -8.39 30.05
CA ASP A 506 -29.04 -9.39 31.09
C ASP A 506 -28.51 -10.70 30.48
N THR A 507 -29.07 -11.10 29.33
CA THR A 507 -28.63 -12.28 28.61
C THR A 507 -27.18 -12.15 28.10
N PHE A 508 -26.82 -11.03 27.47
CA PHE A 508 -25.44 -10.77 27.05
C PHE A 508 -24.47 -10.70 28.23
N ARG A 509 -24.93 -10.17 29.37
CA ARG A 509 -24.17 -10.16 30.63
C ARG A 509 -23.93 -11.59 31.13
N GLY A 510 -24.95 -12.47 31.10
CA GLY A 510 -24.81 -13.89 31.45
C GLY A 510 -23.85 -14.66 30.51
N LEU A 511 -23.90 -14.38 29.20
CA LEU A 511 -22.97 -14.95 28.22
C LEU A 511 -21.53 -14.49 28.45
N TYR A 512 -21.32 -13.20 28.71
CA TYR A 512 -20.01 -12.65 29.06
C TYR A 512 -19.42 -13.40 30.26
N ARG A 513 -20.20 -13.59 31.33
CA ARG A 513 -19.74 -14.26 32.55
C ARG A 513 -19.41 -15.74 32.30
N SER A 514 -20.25 -16.43 31.55
CA SER A 514 -20.04 -17.83 31.18
C SER A 514 -18.75 -18.01 30.36
N LEU A 515 -18.54 -17.12 29.38
CA LEU A 515 -17.36 -17.14 28.53
C LEU A 515 -16.09 -16.79 29.32
N ALA A 516 -16.13 -15.73 30.13
CA ALA A 516 -15.02 -15.32 30.99
C ALA A 516 -14.62 -16.43 31.97
N THR A 517 -15.60 -17.12 32.57
CA THR A 517 -15.34 -18.25 33.49
C THR A 517 -14.63 -19.42 32.80
N GLN A 518 -14.91 -19.67 31.53
CA GLN A 518 -14.23 -20.72 30.76
C GLN A 518 -12.85 -20.29 30.23
N LEU A 519 -12.65 -19.00 29.99
CA LEU A 519 -11.41 -18.45 29.45
C LEU A 519 -10.33 -18.26 30.54
N LEU A 520 -10.72 -17.79 31.74
CA LEU A 520 -9.82 -17.53 32.87
C LEU A 520 -8.89 -18.71 33.27
N PRO A 521 -9.34 -19.98 33.26
CA PRO A 521 -8.48 -21.12 33.54
C PRO A 521 -7.36 -21.32 32.50
N VAL A 522 -7.59 -20.91 31.25
CA VAL A 522 -6.72 -21.22 30.10
C VAL A 522 -5.84 -20.04 29.71
N ILE A 523 -6.19 -18.81 30.09
CA ILE A 523 -5.32 -17.64 29.93
C ILE A 523 -4.06 -17.79 30.79
N ASP A 524 -2.90 -17.60 30.15
CA ASP A 524 -1.62 -17.38 30.82
C ASP A 524 -1.33 -15.86 30.91
N MET A 525 -1.68 -15.27 32.06
CA MET A 525 -1.42 -13.85 32.33
C MET A 525 0.08 -13.50 32.38
N HIS A 526 0.97 -14.48 32.58
CA HIS A 526 2.41 -14.23 32.65
C HIS A 526 3.01 -13.95 31.27
N ASN A 527 2.56 -14.66 30.23
CA ASN A 527 3.06 -14.48 28.87
C ASN A 527 2.48 -13.24 28.18
N ILE A 528 1.23 -12.86 28.47
CA ILE A 528 0.59 -11.66 27.91
C ILE A 528 1.39 -10.38 28.24
N LEU A 529 2.00 -10.34 29.42
CA LEU A 529 2.78 -9.18 29.86
C LEU A 529 4.25 -9.22 29.42
N GLN A 530 4.68 -10.18 28.60
CA GLN A 530 6.07 -10.34 28.17
C GLN A 530 6.32 -10.13 26.68
N ASP A 531 5.28 -10.19 25.84
CA ASP A 531 5.43 -10.15 24.39
C ASP A 531 5.10 -8.77 23.82
N GLU A 532 6.09 -7.87 23.82
CA GLU A 532 5.99 -6.56 23.14
C GLU A 532 6.55 -6.59 21.71
N THR A 533 7.03 -7.74 21.21
CA THR A 533 7.82 -7.81 19.96
C THR A 533 7.22 -8.63 18.81
N GLY A 534 6.05 -9.26 18.99
CA GLY A 534 5.33 -9.95 17.92
C GLY A 534 4.29 -9.07 17.20
N PRO A 535 4.06 -9.25 15.88
CA PRO A 535 2.95 -8.58 15.21
C PRO A 535 1.62 -9.19 15.70
N ARG A 536 0.93 -8.47 16.59
CA ARG A 536 -0.45 -8.71 17.11
C ARG A 536 -0.61 -9.58 18.38
N ASP A 537 0.20 -9.39 19.41
CA ASP A 537 -0.04 -9.99 20.74
C ASP A 537 -0.81 -9.03 21.70
N ALA A 538 -1.45 -9.60 22.73
CA ALA A 538 -2.29 -8.84 23.68
C ALA A 538 -1.44 -7.84 24.49
N THR A 539 -1.90 -6.59 24.64
CA THR A 539 -1.16 -5.54 25.36
C THR A 539 -1.55 -5.49 26.83
N HIS A 540 -0.72 -4.85 27.66
CA HIS A 540 -1.05 -4.57 29.07
C HIS A 540 -2.39 -3.83 29.22
N LYS A 541 -2.79 -3.01 28.24
CA LYS A 541 -4.05 -2.26 28.23
C LYS A 541 -5.26 -3.18 28.06
N ASP A 542 -5.13 -4.27 27.30
CA ASP A 542 -6.22 -5.24 27.10
C ASP A 542 -6.46 -6.04 28.35
N LEU A 543 -5.39 -6.41 29.06
CA LEU A 543 -5.51 -7.10 30.34
C LEU A 543 -6.14 -6.19 31.41
N VAL A 544 -5.76 -4.90 31.45
CA VAL A 544 -6.42 -3.91 32.33
C VAL A 544 -7.90 -3.80 32.00
N THR A 545 -8.23 -3.65 30.71
CA THR A 545 -9.63 -3.56 30.24
C THR A 545 -10.41 -4.80 30.65
N PHE A 546 -9.88 -6.00 30.40
CA PHE A 546 -10.51 -7.25 30.78
C PHE A 546 -10.74 -7.38 32.29
N ILE A 547 -9.74 -7.05 33.13
CA ILE A 547 -9.89 -7.08 34.60
C ILE A 547 -10.99 -6.13 35.07
N MET A 548 -11.03 -4.93 34.52
CA MET A 548 -12.06 -3.93 34.83
C MET A 548 -13.44 -4.37 34.34
N SER A 549 -13.52 -4.93 33.13
CA SER A 549 -14.75 -5.48 32.55
C SER A 549 -15.29 -6.66 33.36
N VAL A 550 -14.45 -7.59 33.82
CA VAL A 550 -14.87 -8.67 34.74
C VAL A 550 -15.37 -8.09 36.07
N HIS A 551 -14.71 -7.07 36.61
CA HIS A 551 -15.16 -6.45 37.86
C HIS A 551 -16.52 -5.76 37.72
N TYR A 552 -16.75 -5.05 36.61
CA TYR A 552 -17.99 -4.35 36.31
C TYR A 552 -19.15 -5.31 35.99
N MET A 553 -18.87 -6.36 35.22
CA MET A 553 -19.90 -7.29 34.73
C MET A 553 -20.38 -8.31 35.78
N SER A 554 -19.65 -8.44 36.89
CA SER A 554 -19.98 -9.36 37.99
C SER A 554 -20.65 -8.64 39.15
N ASP A 555 -21.94 -8.87 39.34
CA ASP A 555 -22.74 -8.33 40.45
C ASP A 555 -22.36 -8.99 41.79
N ASN A 556 -22.88 -8.49 42.91
CA ASN A 556 -22.59 -9.01 44.25
C ASN A 556 -22.97 -10.49 44.46
N GLU A 557 -23.89 -11.02 43.65
CA GLU A 557 -24.35 -12.41 43.70
C GLU A 557 -23.45 -13.37 42.89
N ASP A 558 -22.69 -12.87 41.91
CA ASP A 558 -21.91 -13.70 40.99
C ASP A 558 -20.41 -13.65 41.32
N ASP A 559 -20.07 -14.30 42.45
CA ASP A 559 -18.71 -14.32 43.00
C ASP A 559 -17.75 -15.25 42.25
N THR A 560 -18.25 -16.13 41.36
CA THR A 560 -17.45 -17.19 40.74
C THR A 560 -16.40 -16.64 39.77
N THR A 561 -16.80 -15.82 38.80
CA THR A 561 -15.88 -15.23 37.80
C THR A 561 -14.86 -14.30 38.47
N ARG A 562 -15.31 -13.49 39.44
CA ARG A 562 -14.44 -12.60 40.22
C ARG A 562 -13.45 -13.39 41.04
N THR A 563 -13.90 -14.41 41.77
CA THR A 563 -13.04 -15.27 42.60
C THR A 563 -12.02 -16.00 41.74
N LEU A 564 -12.42 -16.51 40.57
CA LEU A 564 -11.50 -17.19 39.65
C LEU A 564 -10.44 -16.23 39.10
N LEU A 565 -10.82 -15.02 38.67
CA LEU A 565 -9.86 -13.98 38.24
C LEU A 565 -8.84 -13.71 39.34
N TRP A 566 -9.32 -13.42 40.55
CA TRP A 566 -8.44 -13.11 41.67
C TRP A 566 -7.57 -14.30 42.10
N SER A 567 -8.09 -15.54 42.03
CA SER A 567 -7.30 -16.75 42.29
C SER A 567 -6.11 -16.87 41.33
N LYS A 568 -6.32 -16.56 40.04
CA LYS A 568 -5.26 -16.57 39.02
C LYS A 568 -4.28 -15.42 39.23
N VAL A 569 -4.78 -14.22 39.53
CA VAL A 569 -3.95 -13.05 39.83
C VAL A 569 -3.10 -13.27 41.08
N PHE A 570 -3.63 -13.89 42.14
CA PHE A 570 -2.85 -14.24 43.32
C PHE A 570 -1.93 -15.44 43.11
N GLY A 571 -2.30 -16.37 42.22
CA GLY A 571 -1.45 -17.49 41.78
C GLY A 571 -0.14 -17.04 41.13
N LEU A 572 -0.09 -15.83 40.56
CA LEU A 572 1.15 -15.22 40.06
C LEU A 572 2.25 -15.12 41.13
N LYS A 573 1.89 -14.99 42.42
CA LYS A 573 2.86 -15.02 43.53
C LYS A 573 3.66 -16.32 43.62
N ALA A 574 3.11 -17.43 43.13
CA ALA A 574 3.81 -18.71 43.13
C ALA A 574 4.85 -18.81 42.00
N VAL A 575 4.73 -17.97 40.97
CA VAL A 575 5.71 -17.80 39.89
C VAL A 575 6.73 -16.75 40.33
N ARG A 576 8.00 -17.12 40.51
CA ARG A 576 9.06 -16.15 40.86
C ARG A 576 9.35 -15.26 39.65
N LEU A 577 8.68 -14.11 39.58
CA LEU A 577 8.92 -13.06 38.57
C LEU A 577 10.35 -12.53 38.70
N THR A 578 11.02 -12.26 37.58
CA THR A 578 12.38 -11.67 37.60
C THR A 578 12.34 -10.16 37.87
N ALA A 579 13.46 -9.60 38.31
CA ALA A 579 13.60 -8.17 38.53
C ALA A 579 13.31 -7.33 37.27
N GLU A 580 13.66 -7.85 36.09
CA GLU A 580 13.42 -7.24 34.78
C GLU A 580 11.92 -7.24 34.44
N GLN A 581 11.26 -8.41 34.54
CA GLN A 581 9.81 -8.53 34.33
C GLN A 581 9.02 -7.59 35.24
N LEU A 582 9.41 -7.49 36.51
CA LEU A 582 8.75 -6.59 37.46
C LEU A 582 8.97 -5.10 37.09
N HIS A 583 10.17 -4.75 36.65
CA HIS A 583 10.54 -3.38 36.27
C HIS A 583 9.83 -2.91 35.01
N ASP A 584 9.93 -3.70 33.93
CA ASP A 584 9.51 -3.26 32.60
C ASP A 584 8.01 -3.46 32.37
N ASN A 585 7.38 -4.45 33.02
CA ASN A 585 6.03 -4.87 32.66
C ASN A 585 5.02 -4.68 33.82
N TRP A 586 5.31 -5.23 35.00
CA TRP A 586 4.31 -5.28 36.10
C TRP A 586 4.11 -3.95 36.83
N VAL A 587 5.18 -3.19 37.10
CA VAL A 587 5.03 -1.87 37.76
C VAL A 587 4.31 -0.86 36.85
N PRO A 588 4.63 -0.76 35.54
CA PRO A 588 3.83 0.04 34.60
C PRO A 588 2.37 -0.43 34.50
N PHE A 589 2.11 -1.74 34.47
CA PHE A 589 0.76 -2.30 34.48
C PHE A 589 -0.06 -1.86 35.70
N LEU A 590 0.53 -1.80 36.90
CA LEU A 590 -0.14 -1.25 38.10
C LEU A 590 -0.51 0.23 37.92
N GLY A 591 0.32 1.00 37.22
CA GLY A 591 0.03 2.39 36.86
C GLY A 591 -1.22 2.50 35.98
N SER A 592 -1.24 1.76 34.88
CA SER A 592 -2.38 1.72 33.93
C SER A 592 -3.67 1.22 34.60
N LEU A 593 -3.57 0.22 35.48
CA LEU A 593 -4.71 -0.29 36.23
C LEU A 593 -5.28 0.77 37.19
N ALA A 594 -4.43 1.51 37.91
CA ALA A 594 -4.88 2.56 38.82
C ALA A 594 -5.59 3.70 38.08
N GLU A 595 -5.12 4.04 36.88
CA GLU A 595 -5.75 5.04 36.01
C GLU A 595 -7.11 4.56 35.49
N ALA A 596 -7.21 3.30 35.06
CA ALA A 596 -8.49 2.71 34.63
C ALA A 596 -9.50 2.64 35.79
N MET A 597 -9.07 2.24 36.98
CA MET A 597 -9.92 2.25 38.19
C MET A 597 -10.43 3.64 38.53
N SER A 598 -9.57 4.66 38.41
CA SER A 598 -9.95 6.07 38.62
C SER A 598 -11.01 6.52 37.60
N THR A 599 -10.81 6.18 36.33
CA THR A 599 -11.72 6.55 35.23
C THR A 599 -13.09 5.88 35.39
N ALA A 600 -13.11 4.63 35.85
CA ALA A 600 -14.34 3.87 36.06
C ALA A 600 -15.01 4.12 37.44
N ASN A 601 -14.51 5.05 38.26
CA ASN A 601 -14.98 5.31 39.62
C ASN A 601 -15.05 4.06 40.53
N VAL A 602 -14.17 3.08 40.30
CA VAL A 602 -14.13 1.87 41.13
C VAL A 602 -13.51 2.20 42.49
N PRO A 603 -14.18 1.90 43.62
CA PRO A 603 -13.65 2.18 44.94
C PRO A 603 -12.32 1.47 45.18
N PHE A 604 -11.28 2.23 45.53
CA PHE A 604 -9.97 1.70 45.93
C PHE A 604 -10.01 0.88 47.23
N SER A 605 -11.16 0.80 47.90
CA SER A 605 -11.37 0.08 49.16
C SER A 605 -11.48 -1.43 49.02
N ASP A 606 -11.55 -1.99 47.80
CA ASP A 606 -11.60 -3.44 47.61
C ASP A 606 -10.28 -4.10 48.06
N PRO A 607 -10.29 -4.96 49.10
CA PRO A 607 -9.09 -5.56 49.68
C PRO A 607 -8.25 -6.39 48.70
N ARG A 608 -8.86 -6.84 47.59
CA ARG A 608 -8.20 -7.68 46.58
C ARG A 608 -7.18 -6.88 45.77
N PHE A 609 -7.53 -5.67 45.34
CA PHE A 609 -6.59 -4.75 44.69
C PHE A 609 -5.45 -4.37 45.64
N ARG A 610 -5.77 -4.03 46.90
CA ARG A 610 -4.74 -3.75 47.91
C ARG A 610 -3.73 -4.89 48.05
N SER A 611 -4.22 -6.12 48.22
CA SER A 611 -3.38 -7.31 48.34
C SER A 611 -2.54 -7.52 47.09
N PHE A 612 -3.11 -7.37 45.89
CA PHE A 612 -2.39 -7.54 44.63
C PHE A 612 -1.27 -6.50 44.45
N TYR A 613 -1.57 -5.21 44.61
CA TYR A 613 -0.57 -4.13 44.52
C TYR A 613 0.56 -4.33 45.53
N LYS A 614 0.22 -4.57 46.80
CA LYS A 614 1.21 -4.81 47.86
C LYS A 614 2.17 -5.93 47.46
N SER A 615 1.66 -6.97 46.84
CA SER A 615 2.43 -8.19 46.53
C SER A 615 3.44 -8.00 45.42
N ILE A 616 3.03 -7.32 44.33
CA ILE A 616 3.94 -6.99 43.23
C ILE A 616 5.00 -5.99 43.69
N LEU A 617 4.60 -4.97 44.46
CA LEU A 617 5.53 -3.96 44.99
C LEU A 617 6.51 -4.55 46.00
N ASP A 618 6.04 -5.46 46.88
CA ASP A 618 6.91 -6.18 47.82
C ASP A 618 7.92 -7.06 47.08
N ALA A 619 7.50 -7.79 46.04
CA ALA A 619 8.38 -8.61 45.21
C ALA A 619 9.40 -7.75 44.44
N TYR A 620 8.98 -6.59 43.92
CA TYR A 620 9.89 -5.65 43.26
C TYR A 620 10.93 -5.06 44.23
N ILE A 621 10.54 -4.76 45.47
CA ILE A 621 11.50 -4.34 46.51
C ILE A 621 12.48 -5.48 46.82
N ASP A 622 12.01 -6.71 46.95
CA ASP A 622 12.85 -7.84 47.33
C ASP A 622 13.84 -8.26 46.20
N GLU A 623 13.37 -8.32 44.96
CA GLU A 623 14.14 -8.83 43.81
C GLU A 623 14.93 -7.73 43.06
N TYR A 624 14.36 -6.54 42.83
CA TYR A 624 15.04 -5.47 42.09
C TYR A 624 15.84 -4.55 43.01
N VAL A 625 15.24 -4.02 44.09
CA VAL A 625 15.95 -3.10 45.00
C VAL A 625 16.98 -3.87 45.82
N GLY A 626 16.54 -4.98 46.43
CA GLY A 626 17.33 -5.86 47.26
C GLY A 626 17.73 -5.24 48.60
N GLN A 627 18.44 -6.02 49.41
CA GLN A 627 18.81 -5.61 50.75
C GLN A 627 19.86 -4.48 50.76
N LYS A 628 19.69 -3.53 51.67
CA LYS A 628 20.65 -2.45 51.92
C LYS A 628 22.00 -3.05 52.38
N PRO A 629 23.12 -2.72 51.71
CA PRO A 629 24.44 -3.17 52.16
C PRO A 629 24.73 -2.72 53.60
N SER A 630 25.10 -3.65 54.47
CA SER A 630 25.47 -3.38 55.86
C SER A 630 26.68 -2.43 55.92
N GLN A 631 26.58 -1.35 56.69
CA GLN A 631 27.73 -0.50 57.02
C GLN A 631 28.59 -1.23 58.04
N VAL A 632 29.47 -2.11 57.57
CA VAL A 632 30.52 -2.67 58.42
C VAL A 632 31.52 -1.53 58.65
N ARG A 633 31.67 -1.09 59.91
CA ARG A 633 32.55 0.02 60.32
C ARG A 633 33.98 -0.42 60.61
N ASP A 634 34.30 -1.71 60.49
CA ASP A 634 35.65 -2.23 60.71
C ASP A 634 36.52 -2.20 59.45
N TYR A 635 37.84 -2.17 59.67
CA TYR A 635 38.85 -2.21 58.61
C TYR A 635 39.16 -3.67 58.15
N VAL A 636 38.32 -4.66 58.47
CA VAL A 636 38.57 -6.06 58.07
C VAL A 636 38.36 -6.21 56.57
N ARG A 637 39.29 -6.88 55.89
CA ARG A 637 39.25 -7.17 54.46
C ARG A 637 39.49 -8.66 54.20
N GLY A 638 39.03 -9.11 53.04
CA GLY A 638 39.26 -10.49 52.60
C GLY A 638 40.75 -10.80 52.49
N MET A 639 41.14 -12.00 52.94
CA MET A 639 42.53 -12.47 52.87
C MET A 639 42.93 -12.79 51.41
N VAL A 640 44.21 -12.60 51.10
CA VAL A 640 44.82 -13.08 49.85
C VAL A 640 45.22 -14.55 49.98
N ASN A 641 45.00 -15.34 48.92
CA ASN A 641 45.29 -16.77 48.88
C ASN A 641 46.71 -17.04 48.36
N CYS A 642 47.73 -16.63 49.13
CA CYS A 642 49.14 -16.87 48.84
C CYS A 642 49.89 -17.35 50.10
N PRO A 643 50.67 -18.45 50.05
CA PRO A 643 51.32 -19.03 51.23
C PRO A 643 52.65 -18.36 51.63
N CYS A 644 53.14 -17.37 50.89
CA CYS A 644 54.45 -16.76 51.12
C CYS A 644 54.49 -15.96 52.44
N ALA A 645 55.70 -15.73 52.98
CA ALA A 645 55.87 -15.04 54.24
C ALA A 645 55.31 -13.60 54.20
N ASP A 646 55.47 -12.89 53.09
CA ASP A 646 54.97 -11.52 52.92
C ASP A 646 53.43 -11.45 52.92
N CYS A 647 52.77 -12.38 52.23
CA CYS A 647 51.31 -12.46 52.18
C CYS A 647 50.70 -12.90 53.52
N LYS A 648 51.45 -13.62 54.38
CA LYS A 648 51.00 -13.89 55.76
C LYS A 648 50.95 -12.61 56.60
N VAL A 649 51.98 -11.77 56.52
CA VAL A 649 51.99 -10.47 57.22
C VAL A 649 50.95 -9.52 56.62
N LEU A 650 50.79 -9.51 55.30
CA LEU A 650 49.71 -8.78 54.65
C LEU A 650 48.34 -9.24 55.14
N ASN A 651 48.10 -10.54 55.24
CA ASN A 651 46.82 -11.08 55.72
C ASN A 651 46.55 -10.72 57.18
N GLN A 652 47.57 -10.69 58.04
CA GLN A 652 47.43 -10.19 59.41
C GLN A 652 46.94 -8.74 59.41
N PHE A 653 47.58 -7.87 58.61
CA PHE A 653 47.11 -6.50 58.41
C PHE A 653 45.68 -6.46 57.86
N LEU A 654 45.35 -7.21 56.80
CA LEU A 654 44.02 -7.22 56.18
C LEU A 654 42.91 -7.65 57.14
N THR A 655 43.19 -8.56 58.07
CA THR A 655 42.23 -9.01 59.10
C THR A 655 42.14 -8.10 60.32
N ASP A 656 43.03 -7.12 60.46
CA ASP A 656 43.00 -6.17 61.58
C ASP A 656 41.80 -5.23 61.48
N MET A 657 41.07 -5.06 62.60
CA MET A 657 39.85 -4.26 62.66
C MET A 657 40.11 -2.74 62.77
N THR A 658 41.31 -2.34 63.19
CA THR A 658 41.66 -0.98 63.60
C THR A 658 42.69 -0.32 62.70
N GLU A 659 43.61 -1.08 62.11
CA GLU A 659 44.69 -0.56 61.29
C GLU A 659 44.19 -0.24 59.87
N GLU A 660 44.12 1.05 59.52
CA GLU A 660 43.67 1.52 58.20
C GLU A 660 44.75 1.41 57.12
N SER A 661 46.00 1.71 57.47
CA SER A 661 47.11 1.75 56.52
C SER A 661 48.38 1.21 57.14
N THR A 662 49.17 0.47 56.37
CA THR A 662 50.46 -0.05 56.83
C THR A 662 51.55 0.11 55.77
N LEU A 663 52.82 0.04 56.19
CA LEU A 663 54.00 0.21 55.34
C LEU A 663 54.86 -1.06 55.34
N PHE A 664 54.96 -1.72 54.20
CA PHE A 664 55.83 -2.88 54.01
C PHE A 664 57.18 -2.45 53.41
N ALA A 665 58.26 -2.61 54.18
CA ALA A 665 59.63 -2.34 53.72
C ALA A 665 60.21 -3.57 52.99
N VAL A 666 59.81 -3.77 51.73
CA VAL A 666 60.25 -4.90 50.89
C VAL A 666 60.78 -4.41 49.53
N ASN A 667 61.59 -5.24 48.85
CA ASN A 667 62.19 -4.89 47.56
C ASN A 667 61.14 -4.83 46.42
N LEU A 668 61.53 -4.32 45.25
CA LEU A 668 60.60 -4.10 44.13
C LEU A 668 59.81 -5.36 43.72
N GLN A 669 60.47 -6.51 43.59
CA GLN A 669 59.81 -7.76 43.21
C GLN A 669 58.76 -8.21 44.23
N ARG A 670 59.07 -8.11 45.52
CA ARG A 670 58.16 -8.46 46.62
C ARG A 670 56.98 -7.50 46.73
N ARG A 671 57.19 -6.19 46.47
CA ARG A 671 56.09 -5.21 46.41
C ARG A 671 55.13 -5.51 45.27
N ASN A 672 55.65 -5.73 44.06
CA ASN A 672 54.83 -6.07 42.90
C ASN A 672 54.02 -7.35 43.13
N HIS A 673 54.60 -8.34 43.82
CA HIS A 673 53.88 -9.56 44.23
C HIS A 673 52.70 -9.25 45.16
N MET A 674 52.91 -8.47 46.23
CA MET A 674 51.84 -8.10 47.17
C MET A 674 50.75 -7.29 46.48
N GLU A 675 51.11 -6.32 45.64
CA GLU A 675 50.15 -5.54 44.84
C GLU A 675 49.32 -6.44 43.90
N HIS A 676 49.98 -7.41 43.24
CA HIS A 676 49.33 -8.37 42.37
C HIS A 676 48.33 -9.26 43.12
N GLU A 677 48.70 -9.79 44.29
CA GLU A 677 47.82 -10.65 45.09
C GLU A 677 46.60 -9.90 45.64
N ILE A 678 46.78 -8.64 46.07
CA ILE A 678 45.68 -7.75 46.50
C ILE A 678 44.70 -7.52 45.34
N ALA A 679 45.21 -7.21 44.14
CA ALA A 679 44.39 -7.01 42.96
C ALA A 679 43.67 -8.31 42.53
N ARG A 680 44.39 -9.44 42.53
CA ARG A 680 43.86 -10.76 42.14
C ARG A 680 42.72 -11.21 43.05
N ALA A 681 42.85 -11.01 44.36
CA ALA A 681 41.82 -11.34 45.34
C ALA A 681 40.70 -10.28 45.45
N ARG A 682 40.74 -9.21 44.64
CA ARG A 682 39.79 -8.08 44.66
C ARG A 682 39.58 -7.52 46.07
N VAL A 683 40.67 -7.38 46.81
CA VAL A 683 40.63 -6.83 48.17
C VAL A 683 40.51 -5.31 48.06
N ASP A 684 39.61 -4.69 48.83
CA ASP A 684 39.45 -3.23 48.87
C ASP A 684 40.65 -2.57 49.56
N CYS A 685 41.75 -2.43 48.82
CA CYS A 685 42.97 -1.76 49.25
C CYS A 685 43.56 -0.92 48.10
N LYS A 686 44.15 0.22 48.45
CA LYS A 686 44.93 1.07 47.56
C LYS A 686 46.41 0.90 47.90
N CYS A 687 47.19 0.46 46.93
CA CYS A 687 48.63 0.35 47.05
C CYS A 687 49.31 1.61 46.51
N SER A 688 50.30 2.13 47.23
CA SER A 688 51.11 3.26 46.77
C SER A 688 52.54 3.15 47.26
N VAL A 689 53.50 3.64 46.47
CA VAL A 689 54.92 3.56 46.80
C VAL A 689 55.38 4.84 47.49
N VAL A 690 55.93 4.71 48.71
CA VAL A 690 56.58 5.82 49.41
C VAL A 690 58.04 5.90 48.97
N LYS A 691 58.39 6.99 48.27
CA LYS A 691 59.70 7.19 47.61
C LYS A 691 60.85 7.61 48.55
N GLN A 692 60.65 7.60 49.87
CA GLN A 692 61.65 7.97 50.88
C GLN A 692 62.35 6.72 51.46
N GLY A 693 63.68 6.71 51.42
CA GLY A 693 64.53 5.63 51.95
C GLY A 693 64.83 4.49 50.96
N ARG A 694 65.90 3.72 51.23
CA ARG A 694 66.23 2.47 50.54
C ARG A 694 66.20 1.32 51.56
N PRO A 695 65.38 0.27 51.37
CA PRO A 695 64.43 0.06 50.29
C PRO A 695 63.18 0.97 50.39
N GLN A 696 62.60 1.32 49.23
CA GLN A 696 61.33 2.05 49.15
C GLN A 696 60.19 1.18 49.72
N LYS A 697 59.25 1.78 50.45
CA LYS A 697 58.17 1.05 51.14
C LYS A 697 56.89 0.99 50.30
N LEU A 698 56.14 -0.10 50.43
CA LEU A 698 54.77 -0.23 49.89
C LEU A 698 53.76 0.18 50.97
N GLN A 699 53.01 1.24 50.73
CA GLN A 699 51.87 1.63 51.55
C GLN A 699 50.63 0.90 51.04
N VAL A 700 50.03 0.09 51.89
CA VAL A 700 48.73 -0.54 51.62
C VAL A 700 47.70 0.13 52.51
N LEU A 701 46.75 0.83 51.89
CA LEU A 701 45.64 1.52 52.54
C LEU A 701 44.35 0.73 52.30
N LYS A 702 43.68 0.27 53.35
CA LYS A 702 42.37 -0.38 53.21
C LYS A 702 41.33 0.66 52.80
N THR A 703 40.60 0.40 51.72
CA THR A 703 39.53 1.27 51.24
C THR A 703 38.17 0.61 51.46
N PHE A 704 37.08 1.31 51.17
CA PHE A 704 35.71 0.76 51.18
C PHE A 704 35.09 0.83 49.79
N THR A 705 35.92 0.67 48.74
CA THR A 705 35.52 0.97 47.36
C THR A 705 34.37 0.08 46.88
N GLN A 706 34.40 -1.23 47.13
CA GLN A 706 33.29 -2.13 46.77
C GLN A 706 32.05 -1.89 47.63
N LEU A 707 32.20 -1.61 48.92
CA LEU A 707 31.05 -1.25 49.77
C LEU A 707 30.40 0.03 49.26
N LYS A 708 31.19 1.07 48.97
CA LYS A 708 30.73 2.33 48.38
C LYS A 708 30.03 2.09 47.04
N ASN A 709 30.60 1.28 46.16
CA ASN A 709 29.97 0.94 44.87
C ASN A 709 28.65 0.18 45.03
N ARG A 710 28.58 -0.81 45.94
CA ARG A 710 27.35 -1.55 46.27
C ARG A 710 26.29 -0.64 46.88
N THR A 711 26.67 0.26 47.78
CA THR A 711 25.77 1.25 48.38
C THR A 711 25.28 2.27 47.35
N THR A 712 26.13 2.73 46.44
CA THR A 712 25.72 3.60 45.33
C THR A 712 24.76 2.90 44.39
N ALA A 713 25.06 1.66 43.97
CA ALA A 713 24.19 0.86 43.11
C ALA A 713 22.82 0.57 43.76
N TRP A 714 22.81 0.20 45.04
CA TRP A 714 21.57 0.02 45.81
C TRP A 714 20.77 1.33 45.90
N ASN A 715 21.42 2.45 46.22
CA ASN A 715 20.75 3.76 46.26
C ASN A 715 20.18 4.16 44.90
N SER A 716 20.87 3.81 43.80
CA SER A 716 20.38 4.05 42.45
C SER A 716 19.09 3.26 42.19
N ARG A 717 19.09 1.95 42.45
CA ARG A 717 17.88 1.11 42.26
C ARG A 717 16.72 1.54 43.16
N ARG A 718 17.00 1.88 44.43
CA ARG A 718 15.99 2.44 45.35
C ARG A 718 15.36 3.73 44.81
N LYS A 719 16.18 4.68 44.34
CA LYS A 719 15.69 5.94 43.75
C LYS A 719 14.86 5.69 42.49
N THR A 720 15.24 4.73 41.65
CA THR A 720 14.45 4.35 40.48
C THR A 720 13.10 3.78 40.90
N ALA A 721 13.07 2.86 41.85
CA ALA A 721 11.83 2.31 42.41
C ALA A 721 10.91 3.38 43.00
N GLU A 722 11.47 4.33 43.75
CA GLU A 722 10.74 5.47 44.32
C GLU A 722 10.10 6.36 43.25
N LYS A 723 10.82 6.62 42.14
CA LYS A 723 10.26 7.36 41.00
C LYS A 723 9.12 6.61 40.32
N MET A 724 9.26 5.30 40.09
CA MET A 724 8.21 4.51 39.45
C MET A 724 6.97 4.40 40.33
N PHE A 725 7.13 4.19 41.64
CA PHE A 725 5.99 4.13 42.56
C PHE A 725 5.26 5.47 42.63
N ALA A 726 5.98 6.59 42.52
CA ALA A 726 5.38 7.92 42.46
C ALA A 726 4.60 8.19 41.17
N GLN A 727 4.89 7.48 40.08
CA GLN A 727 4.14 7.58 38.82
C GLN A 727 2.79 6.86 38.88
N ILE A 728 2.60 5.93 39.83
CA ILE A 728 1.32 5.23 40.03
C ILE A 728 0.34 6.19 40.74
N LYS A 729 -0.60 6.75 39.97
CA LYS A 729 -1.65 7.63 40.50
C LYS A 729 -2.45 6.91 41.59
N SER A 730 -2.82 7.65 42.65
CA SER A 730 -3.68 7.13 43.74
C SER A 730 -3.14 5.89 44.47
N LEU A 731 -1.83 5.58 44.37
CA LEU A 731 -1.23 4.40 45.03
C LEU A 731 -1.49 4.37 46.54
N LYS A 732 -1.48 5.54 47.20
CA LYS A 732 -1.80 5.67 48.63
C LYS A 732 -3.25 5.26 48.94
N SER A 733 -4.18 5.59 48.04
CA SER A 733 -5.60 5.22 48.18
C SER A 733 -5.81 3.72 47.96
N VAL A 734 -5.10 3.12 46.99
CA VAL A 734 -5.15 1.67 46.69
C VAL A 734 -4.58 0.82 47.83
N LEU A 735 -3.41 1.20 48.35
CA LEU A 735 -2.74 0.44 49.41
C LEU A 735 -3.36 0.69 50.80
N GLY A 736 -4.03 1.84 51.00
CA GLY A 736 -4.62 2.21 52.27
C GLY A 736 -3.62 2.09 53.43
N GLY A 737 -3.96 1.29 54.45
CA GLY A 737 -3.10 1.05 55.61
C GLY A 737 -1.75 0.38 55.33
N ASP A 738 -1.62 -0.33 54.20
CA ASP A 738 -0.36 -1.01 53.84
C ASP A 738 0.66 -0.06 53.18
N TYR A 739 0.25 1.15 52.78
CA TYR A 739 1.12 2.10 52.08
C TYR A 739 2.39 2.43 52.89
N ALA A 740 2.23 2.72 54.18
CA ALA A 740 3.35 3.03 55.06
C ALA A 740 4.34 1.85 55.14
N GLY A 741 3.84 0.62 55.26
CA GLY A 741 4.68 -0.58 55.34
C GLY A 741 5.49 -0.83 54.07
N VAL A 742 4.89 -0.63 52.89
CA VAL A 742 5.57 -0.78 51.60
C VAL A 742 6.64 0.30 51.42
N MET A 743 6.33 1.56 51.75
CA MET A 743 7.30 2.66 51.67
C MET A 743 8.44 2.49 52.69
N ASP A 744 8.15 2.05 53.92
CA ASP A 744 9.17 1.74 54.92
C ASP A 744 10.10 0.61 54.47
N LYS A 745 9.55 -0.43 53.84
CA LYS A 745 10.32 -1.53 53.25
C LYS A 745 11.22 -1.05 52.11
N LEU A 746 10.74 -0.13 51.27
CA LEU A 746 11.54 0.49 50.21
C LEU A 746 12.68 1.36 50.79
N GLN A 747 12.44 2.03 51.91
CA GLN A 747 13.43 2.87 52.57
C GLN A 747 14.43 2.07 53.43
N ALA A 748 14.03 0.89 53.91
CA ALA A 748 14.74 -0.03 54.82
C ALA A 748 16.07 0.50 55.37
N THR A 749 15.95 1.46 56.30
CA THR A 749 16.72 1.52 57.54
C THR A 749 16.35 0.31 58.38
N GLY A 750 17.28 -0.63 58.58
CA GLY A 750 16.99 -1.87 59.30
C GLY A 750 16.59 -1.63 60.76
N ARG A 751 15.43 -2.17 61.17
CA ARG A 751 15.23 -2.59 62.57
C ARG A 751 15.70 -4.03 62.68
N ILE A 752 16.76 -4.24 63.45
CA ILE A 752 17.34 -5.54 63.74
C ILE A 752 16.38 -6.32 64.64
N GLY A 753 15.80 -7.40 64.12
CA GLY A 753 15.33 -8.55 64.91
C GLY A 753 16.36 -9.69 64.79
N PRO A 754 16.49 -10.58 65.78
CA PRO A 754 17.64 -11.47 65.91
C PRO A 754 17.63 -12.53 64.80
N SER A 755 18.58 -12.44 63.87
CA SER A 755 18.76 -13.42 62.81
C SER A 755 19.54 -14.63 63.33
N LYS A 756 18.91 -15.80 63.22
CA LYS A 756 19.55 -17.11 63.40
C LYS A 756 20.60 -17.31 62.29
N ARG A 757 21.81 -17.69 62.71
CA ARG A 757 22.91 -18.16 61.85
C ARG A 757 22.41 -19.24 60.89
N SER A 758 22.62 -19.03 59.60
CA SER A 758 22.59 -20.07 58.57
C SER A 758 23.91 -20.03 57.80
N THR A 759 24.73 -21.03 58.07
CA THR A 759 25.91 -21.44 57.31
C THR A 759 25.52 -21.90 55.92
N LEU A 760 26.24 -21.46 54.88
CA LEU A 760 26.71 -22.30 53.76
C LEU A 760 27.49 -21.44 52.77
N ALA A 761 28.78 -21.73 52.66
CA ALA A 761 29.66 -21.27 51.59
C ALA A 761 29.96 -22.44 50.64
N ASN A 762 30.14 -22.08 49.37
CA ASN A 762 30.82 -22.78 48.27
C ASN A 762 30.18 -24.05 47.69
N ALA A 763 29.75 -23.97 46.43
CA ALA A 763 30.56 -24.35 45.27
C ALA A 763 29.68 -24.59 44.03
N ARG A 764 30.02 -23.96 42.89
CA ARG A 764 30.35 -24.66 41.63
C ARG A 764 30.59 -23.65 40.50
N SER A 765 31.87 -23.46 40.24
CA SER A 765 32.44 -23.12 38.94
C SER A 765 32.17 -24.24 37.92
N GLY A 766 31.75 -23.87 36.71
CA GLY A 766 31.59 -24.80 35.60
C GLY A 766 31.18 -24.07 34.32
N ALA A 767 32.03 -23.19 33.80
CA ALA A 767 31.86 -22.60 32.47
C ALA A 767 32.73 -23.38 31.47
N GLY A 768 32.06 -24.13 30.60
CA GLY A 768 32.65 -24.80 29.44
C GLY A 768 32.80 -23.84 28.27
N ASN A 769 33.99 -23.87 27.67
CA ASN A 769 34.31 -23.29 26.36
C ASN A 769 33.28 -23.67 25.29
N LYS A 770 32.75 -22.68 24.55
CA LYS A 770 32.46 -22.82 23.13
C LYS A 770 32.73 -21.50 22.39
N ARG A 771 33.62 -21.62 21.40
CA ARG A 771 33.99 -20.63 20.39
C ARG A 771 32.77 -20.27 19.54
N GLY A 772 32.56 -18.98 19.31
CA GLY A 772 31.67 -18.44 18.28
C GLY A 772 32.39 -17.32 17.54
N ARG A 773 32.54 -17.49 16.23
CA ARG A 773 33.13 -16.56 15.26
C ARG A 773 32.46 -15.19 15.34
N ALA A 774 33.24 -14.12 15.44
CA ALA A 774 32.81 -12.79 15.02
C ALA A 774 33.31 -12.57 13.59
N GLY A 775 32.35 -12.55 12.64
CA GLY A 775 32.55 -11.96 11.32
C GLY A 775 32.50 -10.44 11.46
N GLY A 776 33.42 -9.77 10.76
CA GLY A 776 33.42 -8.32 10.65
C GLY A 776 32.31 -7.86 9.72
N GLU A 777 31.65 -6.78 10.09
CA GLU A 777 30.82 -5.99 9.20
C GLU A 777 31.26 -4.53 9.28
N HIS A 778 31.16 -3.92 8.10
CA HIS A 778 31.76 -2.67 7.68
C HIS A 778 31.20 -1.44 8.41
N ASP A 779 32.11 -0.55 8.78
CA ASP A 779 31.84 0.88 8.91
C ASP A 779 31.57 1.44 7.50
N GLU A 780 30.36 1.95 7.25
CA GLU A 780 30.09 2.82 6.10
C GLU A 780 29.58 4.19 6.56
N ALA A 781 30.29 5.20 6.08
CA ALA A 781 30.23 6.57 6.54
C ALA A 781 29.07 7.35 5.92
N LEU A 782 28.32 8.07 6.76
CA LEU A 782 27.42 9.16 6.35
C LEU A 782 28.18 10.24 5.56
N LYS A 783 27.83 10.45 4.30
CA LYS A 783 28.09 11.71 3.57
C LYS A 783 26.77 12.40 3.24
N ARG A 784 26.55 13.51 3.95
CA ARG A 784 25.56 14.55 3.62
C ARG A 784 26.06 15.37 2.43
N ARG A 785 25.22 15.60 1.42
CA ARG A 785 25.34 16.73 0.48
C ARG A 785 23.97 17.40 0.33
N ARG A 786 23.95 18.71 0.57
CA ARG A 786 22.88 19.68 0.30
C ARG A 786 23.34 20.58 -0.85
N GLY A 787 22.40 21.05 -1.67
CA GLY A 787 22.53 22.13 -2.66
C GLY A 787 21.72 21.79 -3.91
N ASN A 788 20.44 22.19 -4.01
CA ASN A 788 19.89 23.49 -4.46
C ASN A 788 20.11 23.80 -5.95
N ALA A 789 19.03 23.65 -6.74
CA ALA A 789 18.64 24.47 -7.91
C ALA A 789 17.27 23.92 -8.38
N ALA A 790 16.15 24.59 -8.08
CA ALA A 790 15.53 25.70 -8.82
C ALA A 790 14.53 25.19 -9.88
N ASP A 791 13.25 25.34 -9.54
CA ASP A 791 12.08 25.09 -10.37
C ASP A 791 12.04 26.03 -11.57
N VAL A 792 11.66 25.49 -12.74
CA VAL A 792 11.26 26.26 -13.92
C VAL A 792 9.79 25.92 -14.18
N ILE A 793 8.93 26.91 -14.00
CA ILE A 793 7.51 26.89 -14.34
C ILE A 793 7.38 27.62 -15.68
N ASP A 794 6.87 26.92 -16.69
CA ASP A 794 6.47 27.53 -17.97
C ASP A 794 4.95 27.71 -18.00
N LEU A 795 4.52 28.94 -18.26
CA LEU A 795 3.14 29.41 -18.29
C LEU A 795 2.90 30.09 -19.64
N THR A 796 2.60 29.30 -20.65
CA THR A 796 1.94 29.79 -21.87
C THR A 796 0.70 28.96 -22.17
N SER A 797 -0.41 29.51 -21.70
CA SER A 797 -1.77 29.26 -22.15
C SER A 797 -1.96 29.65 -23.62
N ASP A 798 -2.72 28.84 -24.35
CA ASP A 798 -3.92 29.26 -25.09
C ASP A 798 -4.93 28.11 -25.15
#